data_AF-A0A2S8F293-F1
#
_entry.id   AF-A0A2S8F293-F1
#
_cell.length_a   1.000
_cell.length_b   1.000
_cell.length_c   1.000
_cell.angle_alpha   90.00
_cell.angle_beta   90.00
_cell.angle_gamma   90.00
#
_symmetry.space_group_name_H-M   'P 1'
#
loop_
_entity.id
_entity.type
_entity.pdbx_description
1 polymer ?
#
loop_
_entity_poly.entity_id
_entity_poly.type
_entity_poly.pdbx_seq_one_letter_code
_entity_poly.pdbx_strand_id
1 'polypeptide(L)'
;MGLASAMTTALTGMTAAETQIDVLGNNLANSQTVGFKASDALFANQFLQTRGLGSKPTETDGGTNPRQVGLGVMVAEITPNFTQGTIEVSSNPSDLAIQGDGFFIVQGNNGERLYTRNGIFKTNSNNELVTITGERVLGFGIDENFNIQETQLVPLTIPLGAAAVAKATENVYLEGTLPATGDLATVAQVIESAILGNGAVPRPDVSAATAIVAETPDDSSTTADDVTTPGIGTLVQGQTEGAGSVPDGTFDYRFTFSDAGLANQTQASANINVNVADLGDLTPNNNTVTFTNPPQSSSHSQLNMYRSNDGGATYFLVSSFAMGATVSDTAAAPTATQLAAGNIGGAGSGGFLNGGDVYEYRYTFLDADGNETIASDGQQITVSGTPGDSNGYSVILDNLPTSPDYTDVRIYRTAAGGSDFYELDTISMAAAASPYIDDGTTPLSSNELDQSTINGNYSYLVTFGRAGQEESRPSLVLGPENVINGRIDLTNLPLPTGGTPPYDTVNVYRNLSTDSASYYLVAELDPGEDFVDDRSDAEISDLTNTANRQIDLDGPKIDSNTFLVDVVKRDGLNFEQMFTEGTLTFRGSKGDRSLDEKTFTVTDTTIVQDLLEFMQASLGIQPSVNGNSNPIPGSENTIANETGDLSQGIYITGDGRIRVVSNNGVDNGVDIGLSSFQLDNGTGVIQNPNLNFGVVQEAVGESAVADVIVYDSLGVPMNVRVTTVLESRNGTNTVYRWFADSPDNDGDTIGDESEAARIAVGTGLIYFDGDGNFIGSDNNTVTINRRNIPSESPLEFDLDFSQLSGLAADKATLNASRQDGSGTGKLNSFIISEDGVIRGVFSSGVDRDLGMIQLARFANPSGLEQRGNNLFAAGVNSGLPVQGDPGEEGIGSIIAGAVELSNTDIGGNLIDLILASTQYRSSSRVITSAQQLFDELLNIRR
;
A
#
# COMPACT_ATOMS: atom_id res chain seq x y z
N MET A 1 106.82 46.94 -20.33
CA MET A 1 105.84 45.84 -20.54
C MET A 1 106.55 44.77 -21.34
N GLY A 2 106.68 43.53 -20.84
CA GLY A 2 107.26 42.45 -21.65
C GLY A 2 106.26 42.02 -22.72
N LEU A 3 106.70 41.76 -23.96
CA LEU A 3 105.84 41.30 -25.06
C LEU A 3 104.98 40.08 -24.66
N ALA A 4 105.52 39.19 -23.82
CA ALA A 4 104.79 38.06 -23.25
C ALA A 4 103.56 38.45 -22.40
N SER A 5 103.62 39.55 -21.63
CA SER A 5 102.50 40.02 -20.82
C SER A 5 101.39 40.64 -21.67
N ALA A 6 101.73 41.29 -22.78
CA ALA A 6 100.74 41.82 -23.72
C ALA A 6 100.00 40.69 -24.45
N MET A 7 100.73 39.61 -24.80
CA MET A 7 100.15 38.39 -25.37
C MET A 7 99.17 37.71 -24.43
N THR A 8 99.53 37.54 -23.15
CA THR A 8 98.65 36.89 -22.15
C THR A 8 97.41 37.74 -21.86
N THR A 9 97.53 39.07 -21.80
CA THR A 9 96.39 39.97 -21.65
C THR A 9 95.49 40.00 -22.88
N ALA A 10 96.06 39.93 -24.10
CA ALA A 10 95.28 39.83 -25.33
C ALA A 10 94.59 38.46 -25.47
N LEU A 11 95.24 37.36 -25.07
CA LEU A 11 94.66 36.01 -25.07
C LEU A 11 93.49 35.90 -24.10
N THR A 12 93.62 36.46 -22.90
CA THR A 12 92.53 36.50 -21.91
C THR A 12 91.37 37.40 -22.35
N GLY A 13 91.64 38.53 -23.01
CA GLY A 13 90.61 39.35 -23.65
C GLY A 13 89.92 38.67 -24.84
N MET A 14 90.64 37.86 -25.61
CA MET A 14 90.11 37.08 -26.73
C MET A 14 89.19 35.96 -26.25
N THR A 15 89.62 35.19 -25.25
CA THR A 15 88.80 34.12 -24.65
C THR A 15 87.56 34.66 -23.95
N ALA A 16 87.66 35.80 -23.26
CA ALA A 16 86.48 36.49 -22.71
C ALA A 16 85.49 36.94 -23.80
N ALA A 17 85.98 37.49 -24.91
CA ALA A 17 85.13 37.88 -26.04
C ALA A 17 84.51 36.66 -26.75
N GLU A 18 85.21 35.54 -26.83
CA GLU A 18 84.68 34.26 -27.34
C GLU A 18 83.53 33.76 -26.47
N THR A 19 83.70 33.70 -25.14
CA THR A 19 82.62 33.34 -24.22
C THR A 19 81.42 34.29 -24.33
N GLN A 20 81.66 35.59 -24.47
CA GLN A 20 80.57 36.56 -24.70
C GLN A 20 79.82 36.25 -25.99
N ILE A 21 80.53 35.94 -27.08
CA ILE A 21 79.93 35.58 -28.38
C ILE A 21 79.08 34.32 -28.24
N ASP A 22 79.57 33.31 -27.52
CA ASP A 22 78.84 32.05 -27.31
C ASP A 22 77.54 32.25 -26.52
N VAL A 23 77.61 33.04 -25.43
CA VAL A 23 76.43 33.35 -24.59
C VAL A 23 75.41 34.17 -25.38
N LEU A 24 75.84 35.25 -26.06
CA LEU A 24 74.95 36.08 -26.86
C LEU A 24 74.38 35.31 -28.06
N GLY A 25 75.18 34.46 -28.70
CA GLY A 25 74.75 33.59 -29.79
C GLY A 25 73.67 32.61 -29.34
N ASN A 26 73.83 32.01 -28.15
CA ASN A 26 72.83 31.13 -27.55
C ASN A 26 71.53 31.90 -27.20
N ASN A 27 71.66 33.07 -26.58
CA ASN A 27 70.51 33.93 -26.25
C ASN A 27 69.70 34.26 -27.51
N LEU A 28 70.37 34.68 -28.59
CA LEU A 28 69.74 35.02 -29.85
C LEU A 28 69.09 33.81 -30.52
N ALA A 29 69.76 32.65 -30.52
CA ALA A 29 69.23 31.40 -31.06
C ALA A 29 67.94 30.96 -30.35
N ASN A 30 67.84 31.23 -29.05
CA ASN A 30 66.68 30.90 -28.21
C ASN A 30 65.74 32.09 -27.95
N SER A 31 65.82 33.16 -28.75
CA SER A 31 64.94 34.34 -28.61
C SER A 31 63.46 34.05 -28.84
N GLN A 32 63.13 32.97 -29.54
CA GLN A 32 61.76 32.51 -29.79
C GLN A 32 61.39 31.26 -28.97
N THR A 33 62.31 30.76 -28.15
CA THR A 33 62.07 29.57 -27.33
C THR A 33 61.28 29.97 -26.09
N VAL A 34 60.09 29.40 -25.93
CA VAL A 34 59.21 29.63 -24.77
C VAL A 34 59.89 29.19 -23.47
N GLY A 35 59.79 30.04 -22.45
CA GLY A 35 60.36 29.85 -21.12
C GLY A 35 61.89 29.96 -21.07
N PHE A 36 62.58 30.32 -22.15
CA PHE A 36 64.03 30.50 -22.15
C PHE A 36 64.43 31.75 -21.36
N LYS A 37 65.52 31.63 -20.59
CA LYS A 37 66.11 32.72 -19.81
C LYS A 37 67.48 33.07 -20.34
N ALA A 38 67.60 34.29 -20.87
CA ALA A 38 68.84 34.85 -21.37
C ALA A 38 69.92 34.79 -20.30
N SER A 39 71.14 34.43 -20.69
CA SER A 39 72.28 34.37 -19.78
C SER A 39 73.21 35.55 -20.00
N ASP A 40 73.82 36.04 -18.93
CA ASP A 40 74.81 37.12 -18.96
C ASP A 40 76.19 36.56 -18.58
N ALA A 41 77.21 36.89 -19.38
CA ALA A 41 78.60 36.60 -19.04
C ALA A 41 79.22 37.80 -18.31
N LEU A 42 79.61 37.58 -17.05
CA LEU A 42 80.24 38.58 -16.20
C LEU A 42 81.75 38.35 -16.17
N PHE A 43 82.53 39.43 -16.17
CA PHE A 43 83.99 39.37 -16.22
C PHE A 43 84.64 40.02 -14.99
N ALA A 44 85.73 39.42 -14.54
CA ALA A 44 86.59 39.96 -13.50
C ALA A 44 88.03 40.15 -14.01
N ASN A 45 88.82 40.98 -13.33
CA ASN A 45 90.25 41.10 -13.62
C ASN A 45 90.99 39.83 -13.14
N GLN A 46 91.82 39.24 -13.99
CA GLN A 46 92.46 37.94 -13.69
C GLN A 46 93.55 38.08 -12.61
N PHE A 47 94.45 39.06 -12.76
CA PHE A 47 95.52 39.36 -11.80
C PHE A 47 95.87 40.84 -11.83
N LEU A 48 96.17 41.42 -10.65
CA LEU A 48 96.78 42.74 -10.53
C LEU A 48 98.26 42.59 -10.18
N GLN A 49 99.14 43.19 -10.98
CA GLN A 49 100.55 43.32 -10.62
C GLN A 49 100.79 44.68 -9.96
N THR A 50 101.10 44.68 -8.67
CA THR A 50 101.53 45.89 -7.95
C THR A 50 102.97 46.24 -8.35
N ARG A 51 103.12 47.29 -9.16
CA ARG A 51 104.41 47.83 -9.64
C ARG A 51 105.08 48.75 -8.62
N GLY A 52 104.33 49.26 -7.64
CA GLY A 52 104.85 50.00 -6.50
C GLY A 52 103.81 50.04 -5.38
N LEU A 53 104.26 49.75 -4.16
CA LEU A 53 103.46 49.96 -2.96
C LEU A 53 103.42 51.47 -2.69
N GLY A 54 102.25 52.01 -2.39
CA GLY A 54 102.15 53.41 -1.99
C GLY A 54 102.84 53.65 -0.65
N SER A 55 103.45 54.82 -0.48
CA SER A 55 104.11 55.22 0.76
C SER A 55 103.34 56.37 1.44
N LYS A 56 103.32 56.38 2.78
CA LYS A 56 102.73 57.49 3.54
C LYS A 56 103.59 58.76 3.40
N PRO A 57 103.00 59.97 3.45
CA PRO A 57 103.76 61.22 3.41
C PRO A 57 104.76 61.36 4.58
N THR A 58 105.90 62.01 4.34
CA THR A 58 106.94 62.38 5.31
C THR A 58 107.27 63.87 5.21
N GLU A 59 108.07 64.43 6.13
CA GLU A 59 108.38 65.89 6.16
C GLU A 59 109.07 66.42 4.88
N THR A 60 109.73 65.56 4.08
CA THR A 60 110.42 65.97 2.84
C THR A 60 109.85 65.34 1.57
N ASP A 61 108.82 64.49 1.66
CA ASP A 61 108.22 63.82 0.49
C ASP A 61 106.71 63.55 0.70
N GLY A 62 105.89 63.86 -0.31
CA GLY A 62 104.42 63.91 -0.24
C GLY A 62 103.69 62.55 -0.23
N GLY A 63 104.43 61.44 -0.16
CA GLY A 63 103.87 60.10 -0.32
C GLY A 63 103.56 59.76 -1.77
N THR A 64 103.33 58.47 -2.06
CA THR A 64 103.07 57.99 -3.43
C THR A 64 101.87 57.07 -3.49
N ASN A 65 101.09 57.15 -4.57
CA ASN A 65 99.96 56.24 -4.80
C ASN A 65 100.46 54.84 -5.22
N PRO A 66 99.80 53.76 -4.77
CA PRO A 66 100.09 52.43 -5.27
C PRO A 66 99.81 52.38 -6.78
N ARG A 67 100.76 51.81 -7.52
CA ARG A 67 100.66 51.66 -8.98
C ARG A 67 100.42 50.20 -9.29
N GLN A 68 99.24 49.88 -9.77
CA GLN A 68 98.85 48.53 -10.16
C GLN A 68 98.53 48.48 -11.65
N VAL A 69 98.85 47.36 -12.29
CA VAL A 69 98.53 47.08 -13.69
C VAL A 69 97.75 45.77 -13.73
N GLY A 70 96.57 45.78 -14.34
CA GLY A 70 95.79 44.56 -14.60
C GLY A 70 96.42 43.74 -15.72
N LEU A 71 96.50 42.42 -15.54
CA LEU A 71 97.17 41.50 -16.46
C LEU A 71 96.23 40.68 -17.34
N GLY A 72 94.93 40.99 -17.37
CA GLY A 72 93.95 40.25 -18.16
C GLY A 72 92.56 40.28 -17.55
N VAL A 73 91.64 39.61 -18.23
CA VAL A 73 90.25 39.40 -17.80
C VAL A 73 89.97 37.90 -17.69
N MET A 74 89.03 37.51 -16.86
CA MET A 74 88.52 36.14 -16.77
C MET A 74 87.01 36.17 -16.69
N VAL A 75 86.36 35.10 -17.14
CA VAL A 75 84.93 34.89 -16.95
C VAL A 75 84.72 34.60 -15.46
N ALA A 76 83.95 35.46 -14.79
CA ALA A 76 83.61 35.32 -13.38
C ALA A 76 82.43 34.38 -13.20
N GLU A 77 81.39 34.55 -14.01
CA GLU A 77 80.16 33.78 -13.96
C GLU A 77 79.40 33.89 -15.29
N ILE A 78 78.68 32.84 -15.65
CA ILE A 78 77.63 32.89 -16.68
C ILE A 78 76.33 32.55 -15.96
N THR A 79 75.47 33.54 -15.78
CA THR A 79 74.27 33.39 -14.94
C THR A 79 73.01 33.62 -15.75
N PRO A 80 71.98 32.75 -15.66
CA PRO A 80 70.69 33.01 -16.25
C PRO A 80 70.01 34.20 -15.57
N ASN A 81 69.43 35.07 -16.38
CA ASN A 81 68.62 36.20 -15.94
C ASN A 81 67.15 35.76 -15.90
N PHE A 82 66.59 35.66 -14.69
CA PHE A 82 65.21 35.20 -14.47
C PHE A 82 64.14 36.30 -14.55
N THR A 83 64.49 37.49 -15.06
CA THR A 83 63.48 38.53 -15.34
C THR A 83 62.35 37.99 -16.23
N GLN A 84 61.14 38.48 -15.98
CA GLN A 84 59.93 38.07 -16.69
C GLN A 84 60.05 38.39 -18.19
N GLY A 85 59.77 37.41 -19.04
CA GLY A 85 59.59 37.60 -20.48
C GLY A 85 58.17 38.04 -20.81
N THR A 86 57.93 38.49 -22.05
CA THR A 86 56.59 38.85 -22.50
C THR A 86 55.66 37.64 -22.42
N ILE A 87 54.48 37.82 -21.83
CA ILE A 87 53.45 36.78 -21.79
C ILE A 87 52.58 36.92 -23.04
N GLU A 88 52.40 35.82 -23.76
CA GLU A 88 51.57 35.74 -24.96
C GLU A 88 50.41 34.76 -24.73
N VAL A 89 49.22 35.11 -25.19
CA VAL A 89 48.03 34.24 -25.09
C VAL A 89 48.17 33.08 -26.08
N SER A 90 47.99 31.86 -25.59
CA SER A 90 47.98 30.62 -26.38
C SER A 90 46.55 30.18 -26.71
N SER A 91 46.42 29.35 -27.76
CA SER A 91 45.16 28.68 -28.10
C SER A 91 44.95 27.36 -27.36
N ASN A 92 45.98 26.83 -26.67
CA ASN A 92 45.86 25.56 -25.94
C ASN A 92 45.51 25.80 -24.46
N PRO A 93 44.51 25.11 -23.92
CA PRO A 93 44.09 25.27 -22.53
C PRO A 93 45.09 24.71 -21.51
N SER A 94 46.02 23.86 -21.94
CA SER A 94 47.09 23.29 -21.11
C SER A 94 48.32 24.18 -20.99
N ASP A 95 48.42 25.25 -21.80
CA ASP A 95 49.56 26.16 -21.76
C ASP A 95 49.41 27.14 -20.62
N LEU A 96 50.46 27.28 -19.81
CA LEU A 96 50.50 28.13 -18.62
C LEU A 96 51.69 29.08 -18.64
N ALA A 97 51.48 30.31 -18.17
CA ALA A 97 52.56 31.26 -17.91
C ALA A 97 52.58 31.60 -16.42
N ILE A 98 53.78 31.79 -15.88
CA ILE A 98 53.95 32.33 -14.53
C ILE A 98 54.14 33.84 -14.66
N GLN A 99 53.34 34.61 -13.93
CA GLN A 99 53.53 36.04 -13.76
C GLN A 99 54.21 36.32 -12.41
N GLY A 100 55.47 36.74 -12.46
CA GLY A 100 56.29 36.99 -11.26
C GLY A 100 57.28 35.85 -10.98
N ASP A 101 57.75 35.77 -9.74
CA ASP A 101 58.82 34.86 -9.34
C ASP A 101 58.29 33.45 -9.08
N GLY A 102 58.82 32.44 -9.76
CA GLY A 102 58.38 31.06 -9.60
C GLY A 102 58.79 30.15 -10.74
N PHE A 103 58.64 28.85 -10.51
CA PHE A 103 58.92 27.78 -11.45
C PHE A 103 57.87 26.69 -11.31
N PHE A 104 57.48 26.08 -12.42
CA PHE A 104 56.74 24.83 -12.42
C PHE A 104 57.64 23.71 -11.92
N ILE A 105 57.10 22.86 -11.04
CA ILE A 105 57.80 21.70 -10.51
C ILE A 105 57.52 20.52 -11.44
N VAL A 106 58.57 19.92 -12.00
CA VAL A 106 58.46 18.78 -12.91
C VAL A 106 59.35 17.63 -12.47
N GLN A 107 58.95 16.40 -12.79
CA GLN A 107 59.68 15.18 -12.46
C GLN A 107 60.36 14.62 -13.71
N GLY A 108 61.68 14.45 -13.64
CA GLY A 108 62.48 13.81 -14.68
C GLY A 108 62.40 12.28 -14.65
N ASN A 109 63.01 11.63 -15.65
CA ASN A 109 62.94 10.18 -15.87
C ASN A 109 63.48 9.31 -14.71
N ASN A 110 64.34 9.87 -13.86
CA ASN A 110 64.93 9.18 -12.70
C ASN A 110 64.23 9.53 -11.36
N GLY A 111 63.07 10.18 -11.41
CA GLY A 111 62.37 10.68 -10.23
C GLY A 111 62.96 11.96 -9.62
N GLU A 112 63.99 12.54 -10.25
CA GLU A 112 64.58 13.83 -9.86
C GLU A 112 63.57 14.96 -10.05
N ARG A 113 63.51 15.88 -9.07
CA ARG A 113 62.72 17.12 -9.17
C ARG A 113 63.51 18.18 -9.92
N LEU A 114 62.91 18.65 -11.00
CA LEU A 114 63.42 19.71 -11.87
C LEU A 114 62.42 20.86 -11.89
N TYR A 115 62.88 22.02 -12.35
CA TYR A 115 62.14 23.27 -12.33
C TYR A 115 62.18 23.89 -13.72
N THR A 116 61.06 24.45 -14.17
CA THR A 116 60.97 25.07 -15.49
C THR A 116 60.07 26.29 -15.49
N ARG A 117 60.34 27.23 -16.39
CA ARG A 117 59.42 28.32 -16.73
C ARG A 117 58.75 28.12 -18.08
N ASN A 118 59.10 27.06 -18.80
CA ASN A 118 58.38 26.67 -19.99
C ASN A 118 57.09 25.97 -19.57
N GLY A 119 55.96 26.66 -19.72
CA GLY A 119 54.65 26.12 -19.39
C GLY A 119 53.86 25.59 -20.59
N ILE A 120 54.54 25.18 -21.67
CA ILE A 120 53.90 24.38 -22.72
C ILE A 120 53.73 22.96 -22.21
N PHE A 121 52.48 22.58 -21.91
CA PHE A 121 52.15 21.26 -21.41
C PHE A 121 51.19 20.50 -22.35
N LYS A 122 51.31 19.18 -22.34
CA LYS A 122 50.45 18.25 -23.09
C LYS A 122 50.13 17.03 -22.23
N THR A 123 49.06 16.32 -22.54
CA THR A 123 48.73 15.05 -21.88
C THR A 123 49.43 13.89 -22.59
N ASN A 124 50.01 12.95 -21.82
CA ASN A 124 50.58 11.71 -22.36
C ASN A 124 49.52 10.58 -22.46
N SER A 125 49.90 9.38 -22.89
CA SER A 125 48.98 8.22 -23.00
C SER A 125 48.43 7.73 -21.65
N ASN A 126 49.08 8.08 -20.55
CA ASN A 126 48.63 7.80 -19.19
C ASN A 126 47.79 8.96 -18.63
N ASN A 127 47.42 9.93 -19.48
CA ASN A 127 46.67 11.13 -19.12
C ASN A 127 47.41 12.07 -18.14
N GLU A 128 48.72 11.91 -17.93
CA GLU A 128 49.50 12.81 -17.08
C GLU A 128 49.86 14.09 -17.84
N LEU A 129 49.86 15.22 -17.13
CA LEU A 129 50.34 16.49 -17.67
C LEU A 129 51.87 16.46 -17.75
N VAL A 130 52.41 16.58 -18.96
CA VAL A 130 53.84 16.53 -19.22
C VAL A 130 54.31 17.73 -20.03
N THR A 131 55.58 18.09 -19.88
CA THR A 131 56.25 19.07 -20.74
C THR A 131 56.37 18.54 -22.19
N ILE A 132 56.79 19.41 -23.11
CA ILE A 132 57.13 19.00 -24.48
C ILE A 132 58.22 17.91 -24.54
N THR A 133 59.12 17.89 -23.57
CA THR A 133 60.27 16.97 -23.43
C THR A 133 59.96 15.72 -22.62
N GLY A 134 58.80 15.65 -21.94
CA GLY A 134 58.28 14.44 -21.31
C GLY A 134 58.45 14.37 -19.79
N GLU A 135 58.94 15.42 -19.15
CA GLU A 135 58.93 15.54 -17.69
C GLU A 135 57.49 15.73 -17.18
N ARG A 136 57.13 15.12 -16.05
CA ARG A 136 55.77 15.12 -15.51
C ARG A 136 55.55 16.31 -14.59
N VAL A 137 54.47 17.08 -14.78
CA VAL A 137 54.12 18.20 -13.89
C VAL A 137 53.65 17.67 -12.55
N LEU A 138 54.23 18.19 -11.47
CA LEU A 138 53.89 17.82 -10.10
C LEU A 138 52.93 18.83 -9.48
N GLY A 139 52.02 18.33 -8.67
CA GLY A 139 51.05 19.12 -7.92
C GLY A 139 50.35 18.27 -6.86
N PHE A 140 49.32 18.83 -6.24
CA PHE A 140 48.46 18.08 -5.34
C PHE A 140 47.43 17.28 -6.14
N GLY A 141 47.38 15.98 -5.88
CA GLY A 141 46.38 15.08 -6.48
C GLY A 141 45.03 15.20 -5.80
N ILE A 142 44.08 14.38 -6.25
CA ILE A 142 42.76 14.25 -5.63
C ILE A 142 42.57 12.86 -5.01
N ASP A 143 41.67 12.75 -4.03
CA ASP A 143 41.16 11.48 -3.53
C ASP A 143 39.99 10.93 -4.38
N GLU A 144 39.42 9.80 -3.97
CA GLU A 144 38.27 9.15 -4.64
C GLU A 144 37.01 10.04 -4.68
N ASN A 145 36.93 11.05 -3.81
CA ASN A 145 35.83 12.01 -3.71
C ASN A 145 36.12 13.33 -4.41
N PHE A 146 37.21 13.43 -5.19
CA PHE A 146 37.64 14.64 -5.89
C PHE A 146 38.09 15.79 -4.98
N ASN A 147 38.46 15.53 -3.72
CA ASN A 147 39.05 16.54 -2.85
C ASN A 147 40.57 16.61 -3.04
N ILE A 148 41.12 17.83 -3.04
CA ILE A 148 42.56 18.07 -3.20
C ILE A 148 43.32 17.59 -1.96
N GLN A 149 44.37 16.79 -2.18
CA GLN A 149 45.21 16.22 -1.13
C GLN A 149 46.54 17.00 -1.04
N GLU A 150 46.61 17.97 -0.13
CA GLU A 150 47.76 18.89 0.06
C GLU A 150 49.00 18.25 0.72
N THR A 151 48.97 16.95 1.00
CA THR A 151 50.00 16.29 1.81
C THR A 151 51.26 15.88 1.02
N GLN A 152 51.14 15.61 -0.28
CA GLN A 152 52.27 15.18 -1.10
C GLN A 152 52.13 15.61 -2.58
N LEU A 153 53.24 16.04 -3.17
CA LEU A 153 53.33 16.27 -4.62
C LEU A 153 53.36 14.97 -5.41
N VAL A 154 52.42 14.81 -6.33
CA VAL A 154 52.28 13.68 -7.26
C VAL A 154 52.15 14.17 -8.71
N PRO A 155 52.46 13.33 -9.72
CA PRO A 155 52.18 13.66 -11.12
C PRO A 155 50.68 13.92 -11.35
N LEU A 156 50.35 15.08 -11.92
CA LEU A 156 48.96 15.46 -12.18
C LEU A 156 48.38 14.68 -13.37
N THR A 157 47.21 14.07 -13.18
CA THR A 157 46.54 13.23 -14.18
C THR A 157 45.17 13.81 -14.56
N ILE A 158 44.90 13.94 -15.86
CA ILE A 158 43.67 14.53 -16.43
C ILE A 158 42.96 13.46 -17.29
N PRO A 159 42.08 12.63 -16.71
CA PRO A 159 41.51 11.46 -17.39
C PRO A 159 40.41 11.84 -18.42
N LEU A 160 40.81 12.36 -19.58
CA LEU A 160 39.90 12.70 -20.68
C LEU A 160 39.20 11.45 -21.22
N GLY A 161 37.85 11.47 -21.24
CA GLY A 161 37.02 10.41 -21.82
C GLY A 161 36.97 9.06 -21.07
N ALA A 162 37.76 8.87 -20.02
CA ALA A 162 37.86 7.61 -19.26
C ALA A 162 37.12 7.64 -17.92
N ALA A 163 37.02 8.81 -17.26
CA ALA A 163 36.28 8.96 -16.01
C ALA A 163 34.80 9.28 -16.32
N ALA A 164 33.92 8.36 -15.94
CA ALA A 164 32.48 8.57 -15.92
C ALA A 164 32.09 8.87 -14.47
N VAL A 165 31.63 10.08 -14.19
CA VAL A 165 31.32 10.55 -12.84
C VAL A 165 29.84 10.92 -12.80
N ALA A 166 29.14 10.38 -11.81
CA ALA A 166 27.82 10.85 -11.42
C ALA A 166 27.97 11.73 -10.18
N LYS A 167 26.97 12.58 -9.92
CA LYS A 167 26.90 13.38 -8.70
C LYS A 167 25.54 13.13 -8.05
N ALA A 168 25.55 12.63 -6.81
CA ALA A 168 24.35 12.57 -6.00
C ALA A 168 23.79 13.98 -5.78
N THR A 169 22.47 14.10 -5.72
CA THR A 169 21.83 15.38 -5.39
C THR A 169 22.06 15.69 -3.92
N GLU A 170 22.47 16.91 -3.62
CA GLU A 170 22.64 17.41 -2.25
C GLU A 170 21.65 18.54 -1.95
N ASN A 171 21.26 19.32 -2.97
CA ASN A 171 20.35 20.46 -2.81
C ASN A 171 19.34 20.56 -3.95
N VAL A 172 18.07 20.80 -3.60
CA VAL A 172 16.98 21.12 -4.52
C VAL A 172 16.43 22.50 -4.19
N TYR A 173 16.41 23.39 -5.18
CA TYR A 173 15.94 24.77 -5.04
C TYR A 173 14.49 24.86 -5.49
N LEU A 174 13.62 25.30 -4.58
CA LEU A 174 12.20 25.48 -4.82
C LEU A 174 11.86 26.97 -4.95
N GLU A 175 11.11 27.32 -5.98
CA GLU A 175 10.62 28.67 -6.25
C GLU A 175 9.10 28.68 -6.42
N GLY A 176 8.47 29.83 -6.18
CA GLY A 176 7.02 29.96 -6.26
C GLY A 176 6.45 30.95 -5.26
N THR A 177 5.12 30.97 -5.18
CA THR A 177 4.37 31.81 -4.26
C THR A 177 3.41 30.96 -3.44
N LEU A 178 3.53 31.03 -2.12
CA LEU A 178 2.72 30.34 -1.11
C LEU A 178 1.92 31.40 -0.32
N PRO A 179 0.78 31.87 -0.85
CA PRO A 179 0.10 33.05 -0.33
C PRO A 179 -0.55 32.82 1.04
N ALA A 180 -0.56 33.84 1.89
CA ALA A 180 -1.33 33.78 3.15
C ALA A 180 -2.86 33.70 2.94
N THR A 181 -3.34 33.91 1.71
CA THR A 181 -4.75 33.85 1.30
C THR A 181 -5.14 32.44 0.88
N GLY A 182 -6.38 32.04 1.15
CA GLY A 182 -6.85 30.67 0.92
C GLY A 182 -7.45 30.05 2.19
N ASP A 183 -8.01 28.87 2.04
CA ASP A 183 -8.53 28.08 3.17
C ASP A 183 -7.37 27.39 3.90
N LEU A 184 -7.45 27.32 5.22
CA LEU A 184 -6.46 26.59 6.02
C LEU A 184 -6.65 25.09 5.79
N ALA A 185 -5.54 24.35 5.74
CA ALA A 185 -5.52 22.90 5.64
C ALA A 185 -5.83 22.23 6.99
N THR A 186 -7.06 22.45 7.49
CA THR A 186 -7.55 21.84 8.75
C THR A 186 -8.27 20.52 8.53
N VAL A 187 -8.67 20.20 7.29
CA VAL A 187 -9.49 19.02 6.95
C VAL A 187 -8.76 18.12 5.96
N ALA A 188 -8.61 16.85 6.32
CA ALA A 188 -8.13 15.79 5.43
C ALA A 188 -9.28 15.13 4.66
N GLN A 189 -8.96 14.53 3.51
CA GLN A 189 -9.87 13.64 2.81
C GLN A 189 -9.98 12.33 3.58
N VAL A 190 -11.22 11.90 3.81
CA VAL A 190 -11.56 10.64 4.47
C VAL A 190 -12.37 9.78 3.51
N ILE A 191 -11.89 8.57 3.28
CA ILE A 191 -12.59 7.56 2.50
C ILE A 191 -12.83 6.32 3.36
N GLU A 192 -13.94 5.64 3.13
CA GLU A 192 -14.34 4.44 3.85
C GLU A 192 -14.72 3.31 2.92
N SER A 193 -14.34 2.09 3.26
CA SER A 193 -14.81 0.89 2.56
C SER A 193 -16.29 0.60 2.83
N ALA A 194 -16.83 -0.38 2.11
CA ALA A 194 -18.02 -1.10 2.56
C ALA A 194 -17.79 -1.75 3.95
N ILE A 195 -18.87 -2.13 4.62
CA ILE A 195 -18.78 -2.94 5.85
C ILE A 195 -18.15 -4.28 5.49
N LEU A 196 -17.11 -4.67 6.23
CA LEU A 196 -16.41 -5.93 6.08
C LEU A 196 -16.67 -6.82 7.29
N GLY A 197 -16.95 -8.09 7.01
CA GLY A 197 -17.22 -9.10 8.03
C GLY A 197 -16.05 -10.05 8.21
N ASN A 198 -16.01 -10.69 9.38
CA ASN A 198 -15.07 -11.77 9.70
C ASN A 198 -15.68 -13.12 9.31
N GLY A 199 -15.08 -13.74 8.31
CA GLY A 199 -15.46 -15.02 7.71
C GLY A 199 -15.01 -16.26 8.47
N ALA A 200 -14.14 -16.12 9.49
CA ALA A 200 -13.71 -17.22 10.34
C ALA A 200 -14.89 -17.83 11.13
N VAL A 201 -15.92 -17.02 11.37
CA VAL A 201 -17.15 -17.45 12.02
C VAL A 201 -18.06 -18.17 11.00
N PRO A 202 -18.29 -19.48 11.15
CA PRO A 202 -19.11 -20.23 10.20
C PRO A 202 -20.57 -19.76 10.24
N ARG A 203 -21.19 -19.72 9.06
CA ARG A 203 -22.62 -19.47 8.89
C ARG A 203 -23.41 -20.76 9.21
N PRO A 204 -24.59 -20.69 9.84
CA PRO A 204 -25.47 -21.84 9.99
C PRO A 204 -25.95 -22.37 8.63
N ASP A 205 -25.86 -23.69 8.44
CA ASP A 205 -26.33 -24.38 7.24
C ASP A 205 -27.75 -24.91 7.44
N VAL A 206 -28.73 -24.18 6.92
CA VAL A 206 -30.16 -24.53 7.02
C VAL A 206 -30.64 -25.50 5.93
N SER A 207 -29.74 -26.14 5.17
CA SER A 207 -30.13 -27.06 4.10
C SER A 207 -30.92 -28.29 4.57
N ALA A 208 -30.78 -28.67 5.84
CA ALA A 208 -31.54 -29.75 6.48
C ALA A 208 -32.71 -29.25 7.33
N ALA A 209 -32.81 -27.93 7.59
CA ALA A 209 -33.87 -27.34 8.39
C ALA A 209 -35.17 -27.24 7.59
N THR A 210 -36.29 -27.34 8.28
CA THR A 210 -37.63 -27.30 7.69
C THR A 210 -38.48 -26.25 8.39
N ALA A 211 -39.20 -25.45 7.61
CA ALA A 211 -40.25 -24.54 8.08
C ALA A 211 -41.55 -24.96 7.41
N ILE A 212 -42.56 -25.33 8.19
CA ILE A 212 -43.87 -25.73 7.68
C ILE A 212 -44.98 -25.11 8.50
N VAL A 213 -46.16 -24.93 7.91
CA VAL A 213 -47.34 -24.51 8.68
C VAL A 213 -47.70 -25.63 9.65
N ALA A 214 -47.74 -25.32 10.95
CA ALA A 214 -48.08 -26.28 11.99
C ALA A 214 -49.46 -26.89 11.69
N GLU A 215 -49.54 -28.21 11.72
CA GLU A 215 -50.78 -28.91 11.36
C GLU A 215 -51.86 -28.68 12.42
N THR A 216 -53.12 -28.58 11.98
CA THR A 216 -54.27 -28.71 12.88
C THR A 216 -54.48 -30.19 13.17
N PRO A 217 -54.68 -30.59 14.43
CA PRO A 217 -55.07 -31.94 14.79
C PRO A 217 -56.36 -32.31 14.04
N ASP A 218 -56.26 -33.22 13.07
CA ASP A 218 -57.42 -33.67 12.31
C ASP A 218 -58.25 -34.65 13.13
N ASP A 219 -59.57 -34.48 13.08
CA ASP A 219 -60.58 -35.21 13.87
C ASP A 219 -60.87 -36.62 13.28
N SER A 220 -60.11 -37.03 12.26
CA SER A 220 -60.29 -38.29 11.56
C SER A 220 -59.19 -39.31 11.90
N SER A 221 -59.49 -40.20 12.85
CA SER A 221 -58.57 -41.25 13.28
C SER A 221 -58.22 -42.23 12.13
N THR A 222 -56.92 -42.31 11.83
CA THR A 222 -56.17 -43.43 11.21
C THR A 222 -56.63 -43.92 9.82
N THR A 223 -55.94 -43.53 8.75
CA THR A 223 -54.71 -44.16 8.24
C THR A 223 -54.28 -43.38 7.00
N ALA A 224 -53.04 -42.86 7.05
CA ALA A 224 -52.21 -42.38 5.93
C ALA A 224 -52.93 -42.08 4.60
N ASP A 225 -52.99 -40.81 4.21
CA ASP A 225 -52.61 -40.51 2.83
C ASP A 225 -52.21 -39.05 2.60
N ASP A 226 -51.17 -38.95 1.78
CA ASP A 226 -50.98 -38.03 0.68
C ASP A 226 -51.55 -36.59 0.78
N VAL A 227 -50.62 -35.66 0.61
CA VAL A 227 -50.83 -34.24 0.34
C VAL A 227 -51.90 -34.02 -0.74
N THR A 228 -53.05 -33.43 -0.39
CA THR A 228 -53.77 -32.52 -1.30
C THR A 228 -54.59 -31.46 -0.55
N THR A 229 -54.50 -30.21 -0.99
CA THR A 229 -55.58 -29.21 -0.89
C THR A 229 -55.90 -28.71 -2.31
N PRO A 230 -57.06 -28.07 -2.57
CA PRO A 230 -58.41 -28.36 -2.10
C PRO A 230 -59.41 -28.48 -3.28
N GLY A 231 -60.35 -29.43 -3.20
CA GLY A 231 -61.55 -29.42 -4.04
C GLY A 231 -62.11 -30.82 -4.32
N ILE A 232 -63.34 -31.04 -3.84
CA ILE A 232 -64.24 -32.20 -4.03
C ILE A 232 -64.31 -33.09 -2.77
N GLY A 233 -65.49 -33.12 -2.16
CA GLY A 233 -65.83 -33.89 -0.98
C GLY A 233 -65.39 -35.35 -1.07
N THR A 234 -64.67 -35.73 -0.01
CA THR A 234 -64.15 -37.03 0.44
C THR A 234 -64.74 -38.26 -0.25
N LEU A 235 -63.92 -38.84 -1.14
CA LEU A 235 -63.99 -40.25 -1.49
C LEU A 235 -63.21 -41.02 -0.43
N VAL A 236 -63.88 -41.62 0.54
CA VAL A 236 -63.20 -42.29 1.65
C VAL A 236 -62.80 -43.70 1.22
N GLN A 237 -61.50 -43.99 1.16
CA GLN A 237 -61.01 -45.36 1.02
C GLN A 237 -60.85 -45.98 2.42
N GLY A 238 -61.32 -47.21 2.62
CA GLY A 238 -61.17 -47.95 3.88
C GLY A 238 -62.48 -48.39 4.56
N GLN A 239 -63.63 -47.79 4.21
CA GLN A 239 -64.94 -48.29 4.64
C GLN A 239 -65.59 -49.09 3.51
N THR A 240 -65.49 -50.42 3.58
CA THR A 240 -66.20 -51.32 2.66
C THR A 240 -67.65 -51.48 3.14
N GLU A 241 -68.60 -51.34 2.22
CA GLU A 241 -70.00 -51.64 2.56
C GLU A 241 -70.19 -53.13 2.90
N GLY A 242 -71.10 -53.43 3.83
CA GLY A 242 -71.41 -54.80 4.22
C GLY A 242 -72.17 -55.57 3.13
N ALA A 243 -72.00 -56.88 3.06
CA ALA A 243 -72.74 -57.72 2.12
C ALA A 243 -74.26 -57.72 2.42
N GLY A 244 -75.09 -57.27 1.46
CA GLY A 244 -76.56 -57.19 1.62
C GLY A 244 -77.25 -56.43 0.46
N SER A 245 -78.54 -56.66 0.19
CA SER A 245 -79.20 -56.06 -0.98
C SER A 245 -79.35 -54.52 -0.92
N VAL A 246 -79.31 -53.85 -2.08
CA VAL A 246 -79.45 -52.39 -2.19
C VAL A 246 -80.88 -51.95 -1.85
N PRO A 247 -81.12 -51.03 -0.90
CA PRO A 247 -82.46 -50.56 -0.57
C PRO A 247 -83.07 -49.68 -1.67
N ASP A 248 -84.38 -49.46 -1.62
CA ASP A 248 -85.06 -48.55 -2.53
C ASP A 248 -84.67 -47.10 -2.24
N GLY A 249 -84.35 -46.33 -3.28
CA GLY A 249 -83.84 -44.97 -3.12
C GLY A 249 -83.14 -44.45 -4.37
N THR A 250 -82.81 -43.16 -4.34
CA THR A 250 -81.95 -42.53 -5.36
C THR A 250 -80.53 -42.43 -4.81
N PHE A 251 -79.57 -42.95 -5.57
CA PHE A 251 -78.16 -43.02 -5.17
C PHE A 251 -77.27 -42.39 -6.23
N ASP A 252 -76.16 -41.78 -5.80
CA ASP A 252 -75.15 -41.24 -6.70
C ASP A 252 -73.93 -42.16 -6.72
N TYR A 253 -73.48 -42.53 -7.92
CA TYR A 253 -72.31 -43.37 -8.14
C TYR A 253 -71.17 -42.58 -8.78
N ARG A 254 -69.94 -42.94 -8.40
CA ARG A 254 -68.69 -42.44 -8.99
C ARG A 254 -67.70 -43.57 -9.20
N PHE A 255 -66.78 -43.36 -10.16
CA PHE A 255 -65.74 -44.32 -10.51
C PHE A 255 -64.36 -43.67 -10.51
N THR A 256 -63.36 -44.44 -10.11
CA THR A 256 -61.92 -44.10 -10.16
C THR A 256 -61.13 -45.31 -10.66
N PHE A 257 -59.92 -45.07 -11.16
CA PHE A 257 -59.00 -46.13 -11.57
C PHE A 257 -57.82 -46.23 -10.62
N SER A 258 -57.34 -47.45 -10.39
CA SER A 258 -56.14 -47.74 -9.61
C SER A 258 -55.45 -49.00 -10.12
N ASP A 259 -54.26 -49.28 -9.59
CA ASP A 259 -53.58 -50.56 -9.83
C ASP A 259 -53.72 -51.51 -8.64
N ALA A 260 -53.74 -52.82 -8.94
CA ALA A 260 -53.97 -53.84 -7.92
C ALA A 260 -52.91 -53.78 -6.81
N GLY A 261 -53.36 -53.45 -5.59
CA GLY A 261 -52.51 -53.36 -4.40
C GLY A 261 -51.82 -52.01 -4.18
N LEU A 262 -52.16 -50.96 -4.95
CA LEU A 262 -51.70 -49.59 -4.74
C LEU A 262 -52.87 -48.68 -4.30
N ALA A 263 -52.61 -47.75 -3.38
CA ALA A 263 -53.63 -46.88 -2.79
C ALA A 263 -54.04 -45.72 -3.71
N ASN A 264 -53.11 -45.21 -4.52
CA ASN A 264 -53.31 -44.03 -5.35
C ASN A 264 -54.35 -44.27 -6.44
N GLN A 265 -55.34 -43.38 -6.52
CA GLN A 265 -56.42 -43.43 -7.49
C GLN A 265 -56.46 -42.18 -8.35
N THR A 266 -57.02 -42.30 -9.55
CA THR A 266 -57.32 -41.14 -10.39
C THR A 266 -58.42 -40.28 -9.79
N GLN A 267 -58.54 -39.03 -10.25
CA GLN A 267 -59.73 -38.21 -9.98
C GLN A 267 -61.02 -38.96 -10.35
N ALA A 268 -62.06 -38.81 -9.52
CA ALA A 268 -63.33 -39.47 -9.76
C ALA A 268 -64.09 -38.93 -10.97
N SER A 269 -64.89 -39.80 -11.57
CA SER A 269 -65.85 -39.44 -12.60
C SER A 269 -66.92 -38.46 -12.08
N ALA A 270 -67.62 -37.81 -13.01
CA ALA A 270 -68.86 -37.11 -12.70
C ALA A 270 -69.91 -38.06 -12.07
N ASN A 271 -70.87 -37.50 -11.32
CA ASN A 271 -71.92 -38.26 -10.67
C ASN A 271 -72.82 -38.97 -11.69
N ILE A 272 -73.10 -40.24 -11.41
CA ILE A 272 -74.12 -41.01 -12.11
C ILE A 272 -75.25 -41.28 -11.13
N ASN A 273 -76.38 -40.60 -11.33
CA ASN A 273 -77.56 -40.75 -10.49
C ASN A 273 -78.39 -41.96 -10.94
N VAL A 274 -78.67 -42.88 -10.03
CA VAL A 274 -79.46 -44.09 -10.28
C VAL A 274 -80.60 -44.15 -9.28
N ASN A 275 -81.84 -44.26 -9.78
CA ASN A 275 -83.03 -44.43 -8.95
C ASN A 275 -83.45 -45.91 -8.94
N VAL A 276 -83.44 -46.50 -7.77
CA VAL A 276 -83.83 -47.89 -7.50
C VAL A 276 -85.22 -47.86 -6.85
N ALA A 277 -86.24 -48.30 -7.59
CA ALA A 277 -87.63 -48.31 -7.13
C ALA A 277 -88.27 -49.70 -7.28
N ASP A 278 -89.07 -50.09 -6.28
CA ASP A 278 -89.83 -51.34 -6.27
C ASP A 278 -90.90 -51.37 -7.38
N LEU A 279 -90.95 -52.47 -8.14
CA LEU A 279 -91.97 -52.75 -9.16
C LEU A 279 -93.16 -53.56 -8.61
N GLY A 280 -93.29 -53.70 -7.29
CA GLY A 280 -94.50 -54.10 -6.59
C GLY A 280 -94.70 -55.60 -6.39
N ASP A 281 -93.65 -56.37 -6.06
CA ASP A 281 -93.77 -57.79 -5.68
C ASP A 281 -93.26 -58.06 -4.26
N LEU A 282 -94.05 -58.76 -3.44
CA LEU A 282 -93.92 -58.92 -1.99
C LEU A 282 -92.87 -59.96 -1.55
N THR A 283 -91.68 -59.98 -2.17
CA THR A 283 -90.54 -60.79 -1.70
C THR A 283 -89.38 -59.89 -1.26
N PRO A 284 -88.48 -60.33 -0.35
CA PRO A 284 -87.41 -59.48 0.17
C PRO A 284 -86.55 -58.91 -0.97
N ASN A 285 -86.52 -57.57 -1.05
CA ASN A 285 -85.86 -56.79 -2.11
C ASN A 285 -84.41 -57.25 -2.28
N ASN A 286 -84.10 -57.92 -3.39
CA ASN A 286 -82.74 -58.32 -3.77
C ASN A 286 -82.22 -57.43 -4.91
N ASN A 287 -82.40 -56.11 -4.78
CA ASN A 287 -82.04 -55.17 -5.84
C ASN A 287 -80.53 -55.18 -6.06
N THR A 288 -80.14 -55.25 -7.33
CA THR A 288 -78.75 -55.21 -7.80
C THR A 288 -78.66 -54.16 -8.89
N VAL A 289 -77.79 -53.17 -8.73
CA VAL A 289 -77.52 -52.18 -9.78
C VAL A 289 -76.34 -52.68 -10.61
N THR A 290 -76.53 -52.92 -11.91
CA THR A 290 -75.47 -53.45 -12.80
C THR A 290 -75.13 -52.47 -13.91
N PHE A 291 -73.84 -52.15 -14.04
CA PHE A 291 -73.30 -51.32 -15.13
C PHE A 291 -72.75 -52.23 -16.24
N THR A 292 -73.40 -52.22 -17.40
CA THR A 292 -73.08 -53.12 -18.53
C THR A 292 -71.96 -52.60 -19.43
N ASN A 293 -71.56 -51.34 -19.30
CA ASN A 293 -70.42 -50.76 -20.00
C ASN A 293 -69.69 -49.75 -19.10
N PRO A 294 -69.04 -50.20 -18.01
CA PRO A 294 -68.39 -49.32 -17.07
C PRO A 294 -67.16 -48.63 -17.70
N PRO A 295 -66.72 -47.48 -17.18
CA PRO A 295 -65.52 -46.78 -17.66
C PRO A 295 -64.31 -47.73 -17.75
N GLN A 296 -63.50 -47.59 -18.80
CA GLN A 296 -62.31 -48.41 -19.03
C GLN A 296 -61.05 -47.54 -19.03
N SER A 297 -59.92 -48.12 -18.59
CA SER A 297 -58.60 -47.48 -18.61
C SER A 297 -57.57 -48.42 -19.24
N SER A 298 -56.66 -47.87 -20.04
CA SER A 298 -55.50 -48.59 -20.60
C SER A 298 -54.26 -48.54 -19.71
N SER A 299 -54.27 -47.67 -18.69
CA SER A 299 -53.10 -47.35 -17.87
C SER A 299 -53.20 -47.89 -16.43
N HIS A 300 -54.32 -48.52 -16.07
CA HIS A 300 -54.59 -49.01 -14.73
C HIS A 300 -55.28 -50.38 -14.80
N SER A 301 -55.06 -51.23 -13.80
CA SER A 301 -55.51 -52.62 -13.78
C SER A 301 -56.83 -52.86 -13.02
N GLN A 302 -57.31 -51.87 -12.25
CA GLN A 302 -58.56 -51.94 -11.48
C GLN A 302 -59.46 -50.71 -11.67
N LEU A 303 -60.75 -50.93 -11.48
CA LEU A 303 -61.82 -49.93 -11.44
C LEU A 303 -62.50 -49.99 -10.08
N ASN A 304 -62.54 -48.87 -9.36
CA ASN A 304 -63.18 -48.77 -8.06
C ASN A 304 -64.53 -48.07 -8.20
N MET A 305 -65.56 -48.62 -7.54
CA MET A 305 -66.93 -48.09 -7.58
C MET A 305 -67.33 -47.55 -6.22
N TYR A 306 -67.78 -46.30 -6.20
CA TYR A 306 -68.22 -45.60 -5.01
C TYR A 306 -69.71 -45.24 -5.08
N ARG A 307 -70.40 -45.30 -3.95
CA ARG A 307 -71.82 -44.93 -3.80
C ARG A 307 -72.01 -43.89 -2.69
N SER A 308 -72.90 -42.94 -2.94
CA SER A 308 -73.38 -41.95 -1.97
C SER A 308 -74.87 -42.12 -1.70
N ASN A 309 -75.23 -41.96 -0.42
CA ASN A 309 -76.61 -42.08 0.07
C ASN A 309 -77.21 -40.73 0.51
N ASP A 310 -76.41 -39.67 0.50
CA ASP A 310 -76.74 -38.32 0.98
C ASP A 310 -76.76 -37.27 -0.14
N GLY A 311 -76.90 -37.72 -1.40
CA GLY A 311 -76.95 -36.83 -2.57
C GLY A 311 -75.59 -36.26 -2.99
N GLY A 312 -74.52 -37.02 -2.71
CA GLY A 312 -73.16 -36.72 -3.14
C GLY A 312 -72.28 -36.01 -2.12
N ALA A 313 -72.66 -35.99 -0.84
CA ALA A 313 -71.85 -35.39 0.22
C ALA A 313 -70.81 -36.36 0.80
N THR A 314 -71.12 -37.66 0.88
CA THR A 314 -70.15 -38.71 1.24
C THR A 314 -70.24 -39.91 0.31
N TYR A 315 -69.08 -40.46 -0.06
CA TYR A 315 -68.97 -41.61 -0.95
C TYR A 315 -68.23 -42.77 -0.28
N PHE A 316 -68.86 -43.95 -0.28
CA PHE A 316 -68.33 -45.19 0.27
C PHE A 316 -67.88 -46.13 -0.85
N LEU A 317 -66.76 -46.83 -0.63
CA LEU A 317 -66.30 -47.84 -1.58
C LEU A 317 -67.24 -49.06 -1.52
N VAL A 318 -67.94 -49.30 -2.63
CA VAL A 318 -68.79 -50.49 -2.78
C VAL A 318 -67.90 -51.71 -3.02
N SER A 319 -67.04 -51.64 -4.04
CA SER A 319 -66.06 -52.69 -4.36
C SER A 319 -65.07 -52.25 -5.44
N SER A 320 -63.97 -52.98 -5.55
CA SER A 320 -62.94 -52.85 -6.59
C SER A 320 -63.05 -54.02 -7.58
N PHE A 321 -63.06 -53.73 -8.87
CA PHE A 321 -63.24 -54.71 -9.94
C PHE A 321 -62.01 -54.74 -10.85
N ALA A 322 -61.67 -55.92 -11.36
CA ALA A 322 -60.64 -56.03 -12.40
C ALA A 322 -61.11 -55.34 -13.70
N MET A 323 -60.19 -54.69 -14.42
CA MET A 323 -60.51 -53.99 -15.66
C MET A 323 -61.19 -54.92 -16.68
N GLY A 324 -62.30 -54.47 -17.28
CA GLY A 324 -63.09 -55.25 -18.25
C GLY A 324 -64.15 -56.20 -17.67
N ALA A 325 -64.32 -56.26 -16.34
CA ALA A 325 -65.39 -57.04 -15.71
C ALA A 325 -66.75 -56.31 -15.74
N THR A 326 -67.86 -57.08 -15.70
CA THR A 326 -69.19 -56.53 -15.39
C THR A 326 -69.23 -56.09 -13.94
N VAL A 327 -69.69 -54.86 -13.68
CA VAL A 327 -69.70 -54.25 -12.35
C VAL A 327 -71.12 -54.18 -11.81
N SER A 328 -71.34 -54.73 -10.60
CA SER A 328 -72.65 -54.75 -9.95
C SER A 328 -72.53 -54.37 -8.47
N ASP A 329 -73.48 -53.57 -7.99
CA ASP A 329 -73.67 -53.23 -6.58
C ASP A 329 -74.74 -54.12 -5.95
N THR A 330 -74.35 -54.86 -4.92
CA THR A 330 -75.18 -55.76 -4.11
C THR A 330 -74.90 -55.59 -2.61
N ALA A 331 -74.56 -54.37 -2.16
CA ALA A 331 -74.21 -54.08 -0.76
C ALA A 331 -75.18 -53.06 -0.12
N ALA A 332 -75.44 -53.18 1.19
CA ALA A 332 -76.30 -52.28 1.95
C ALA A 332 -75.43 -51.32 2.79
N ALA A 333 -75.76 -50.02 2.78
CA ALA A 333 -74.92 -48.99 3.37
C ALA A 333 -75.00 -48.91 4.91
N PRO A 334 -73.89 -48.59 5.61
CA PRO A 334 -73.92 -48.20 7.02
C PRO A 334 -74.45 -46.76 7.21
N THR A 335 -75.06 -46.50 8.37
CA THR A 335 -75.56 -45.17 8.77
C THR A 335 -74.47 -44.43 9.58
N ALA A 336 -74.21 -43.16 9.26
CA ALA A 336 -73.04 -42.39 9.71
C ALA A 336 -72.94 -42.15 11.24
N THR A 337 -71.70 -42.20 11.76
CA THR A 337 -71.31 -41.94 13.16
C THR A 337 -70.51 -40.63 13.24
N GLN A 338 -70.99 -39.65 14.02
CA GLN A 338 -70.16 -38.57 14.61
C GLN A 338 -69.28 -39.15 15.73
N LEU A 339 -68.20 -38.47 16.13
CA LEU A 339 -67.49 -38.76 17.39
C LEU A 339 -68.49 -38.89 18.54
N ALA A 340 -68.50 -40.06 19.16
CA ALA A 340 -69.40 -40.38 20.24
C ALA A 340 -68.88 -39.81 21.57
N ALA A 341 -69.17 -38.54 21.86
CA ALA A 341 -69.13 -38.07 23.24
C ALA A 341 -70.33 -38.65 24.00
N GLY A 342 -70.09 -39.73 24.76
CA GLY A 342 -71.10 -40.37 25.58
C GLY A 342 -71.09 -39.80 27.00
N ASN A 343 -72.18 -39.16 27.42
CA ASN A 343 -72.38 -38.86 28.83
C ASN A 343 -72.68 -40.14 29.62
N ILE A 344 -71.92 -40.43 30.70
CA ILE A 344 -72.34 -41.43 31.70
C ILE A 344 -73.08 -40.70 32.82
N GLY A 345 -74.40 -40.91 32.90
CA GLY A 345 -75.25 -40.43 33.99
C GLY A 345 -75.74 -41.56 34.89
N GLY A 346 -75.57 -41.41 36.21
CA GLY A 346 -76.35 -42.14 37.22
C GLY A 346 -75.60 -42.49 38.50
N ALA A 347 -76.24 -42.21 39.65
CA ALA A 347 -75.72 -42.42 41.01
C ALA A 347 -74.90 -43.71 41.18
N GLY A 348 -73.59 -43.55 41.47
CA GLY A 348 -72.68 -44.64 41.78
C GLY A 348 -71.44 -44.79 40.89
N SER A 349 -71.21 -43.90 39.90
CA SER A 349 -70.09 -44.03 38.95
C SER A 349 -68.78 -43.32 39.32
N GLY A 350 -68.67 -42.72 40.51
CA GLY A 350 -67.38 -42.23 41.02
C GLY A 350 -66.84 -40.91 40.45
N GLY A 351 -67.56 -40.22 39.57
CA GLY A 351 -67.18 -38.87 39.09
C GLY A 351 -67.58 -37.74 40.04
N PHE A 352 -67.17 -36.51 39.71
CA PHE A 352 -67.30 -35.28 40.51
C PHE A 352 -67.78 -34.06 39.70
N LEU A 353 -68.02 -34.20 38.39
CA LEU A 353 -68.61 -33.12 37.59
C LEU A 353 -70.08 -32.90 37.98
N ASN A 354 -70.58 -31.66 37.91
CA ASN A 354 -71.99 -31.34 38.21
C ASN A 354 -72.85 -31.43 36.94
N GLY A 355 -74.11 -31.85 37.09
CA GLY A 355 -75.04 -31.89 35.98
C GLY A 355 -75.43 -30.50 35.48
N GLY A 356 -75.64 -30.39 34.17
CA GLY A 356 -76.02 -29.15 33.50
C GLY A 356 -74.86 -28.18 33.24
N ASP A 357 -73.66 -28.44 33.75
CA ASP A 357 -72.46 -27.68 33.40
C ASP A 357 -72.09 -27.94 31.93
N VAL A 358 -71.58 -26.89 31.27
CA VAL A 358 -71.09 -26.95 29.90
C VAL A 358 -69.58 -26.79 29.93
N TYR A 359 -68.88 -27.74 29.34
CA TYR A 359 -67.44 -27.74 29.16
C TYR A 359 -67.14 -27.73 27.67
N GLU A 360 -66.06 -27.10 27.27
CA GLU A 360 -65.52 -27.20 25.92
C GLU A 360 -64.16 -27.87 26.00
N TYR A 361 -63.93 -28.85 25.13
CA TYR A 361 -62.71 -29.63 25.07
C TYR A 361 -61.96 -29.33 23.78
N ARG A 362 -60.64 -29.27 23.88
CA ARG A 362 -59.71 -29.24 22.75
C ARG A 362 -58.55 -30.16 23.03
N TYR A 363 -57.82 -30.53 22.00
CA TYR A 363 -56.56 -31.25 22.18
C TYR A 363 -55.49 -30.69 21.23
N THR A 364 -54.23 -30.86 21.64
CA THR A 364 -53.03 -30.61 20.84
C THR A 364 -52.19 -31.89 20.80
N PHE A 365 -51.42 -32.07 19.74
CA PHE A 365 -50.37 -33.08 19.74
C PHE A 365 -49.07 -32.48 20.26
N LEU A 366 -48.31 -33.30 21.00
CA LEU A 366 -46.99 -32.97 21.49
C LEU A 366 -45.95 -33.82 20.78
N ASP A 367 -44.93 -33.17 20.25
CA ASP A 367 -43.74 -33.86 19.78
C ASP A 367 -42.87 -34.37 20.94
N ALA A 368 -41.76 -35.02 20.61
CA ALA A 368 -40.84 -35.58 21.60
C ALA A 368 -40.16 -34.52 22.50
N ASP A 369 -40.13 -33.27 22.05
CA ASP A 369 -39.53 -32.14 22.75
C ASP A 369 -40.57 -31.34 23.56
N GLY A 370 -41.85 -31.69 23.42
CA GLY A 370 -42.97 -31.14 24.18
C GLY A 370 -43.64 -29.93 23.54
N ASN A 371 -43.34 -29.63 22.26
CA ASN A 371 -43.98 -28.54 21.52
C ASN A 371 -45.39 -28.93 21.09
N GLU A 372 -46.31 -27.96 21.13
CA GLU A 372 -47.71 -28.18 20.80
C GLU A 372 -48.07 -27.74 19.39
N THR A 373 -48.86 -28.56 18.71
CA THR A 373 -49.55 -28.16 17.48
C THR A 373 -50.57 -27.05 17.72
N ILE A 374 -51.19 -26.56 16.64
CA ILE A 374 -52.44 -25.78 16.78
C ILE A 374 -53.47 -26.65 17.52
N ALA A 375 -54.36 -26.05 18.31
CA ALA A 375 -55.42 -26.80 18.97
C ALA A 375 -56.47 -27.32 17.97
N SER A 376 -57.06 -28.47 18.27
CA SER A 376 -58.25 -28.96 17.59
C SER A 376 -59.39 -27.94 17.64
N ASP A 377 -60.38 -28.12 16.76
CA ASP A 377 -61.65 -27.44 16.91
C ASP A 377 -62.25 -27.73 18.31
N GLY A 378 -62.95 -26.74 18.86
CA GLY A 378 -63.58 -26.84 20.17
C GLY A 378 -64.80 -27.76 20.15
N GLN A 379 -64.78 -28.80 20.98
CA GLN A 379 -65.92 -29.69 21.18
C GLN A 379 -66.68 -29.32 22.45
N GLN A 380 -67.86 -28.73 22.29
CA GLN A 380 -68.72 -28.38 23.42
C GLN A 380 -69.54 -29.59 23.92
N ILE A 381 -69.46 -29.89 25.21
CA ILE A 381 -70.14 -31.01 25.87
C ILE A 381 -70.93 -30.47 27.08
N THR A 382 -72.22 -30.80 27.13
CA THR A 382 -73.08 -30.51 28.29
C THR A 382 -73.27 -31.76 29.13
N VAL A 383 -72.97 -31.70 30.43
CA VAL A 383 -73.10 -32.85 31.34
C VAL A 383 -74.58 -33.21 31.55
N SER A 384 -74.95 -34.48 31.37
CA SER A 384 -76.33 -34.97 31.45
C SER A 384 -76.86 -35.00 32.90
N GLY A 385 -77.34 -33.87 33.40
CA GLY A 385 -77.99 -33.72 34.70
C GLY A 385 -78.72 -32.39 34.84
N THR A 386 -79.34 -32.17 35.99
CA THR A 386 -80.02 -30.89 36.29
C THR A 386 -78.96 -29.88 36.76
N PRO A 387 -78.98 -28.61 36.29
CA PRO A 387 -78.02 -27.60 36.74
C PRO A 387 -77.81 -27.59 38.26
N GLY A 388 -76.60 -27.95 38.69
CA GLY A 388 -76.18 -27.97 40.10
C GLY A 388 -76.45 -29.26 40.88
N ASP A 389 -76.79 -30.37 40.23
CA ASP A 389 -76.81 -31.68 40.88
C ASP A 389 -75.41 -32.33 40.94
N SER A 390 -75.00 -32.77 42.13
CA SER A 390 -73.67 -33.33 42.38
C SER A 390 -73.67 -34.86 42.34
N ASN A 391 -74.39 -35.47 41.39
CA ASN A 391 -74.60 -36.93 41.32
C ASN A 391 -73.40 -37.71 40.75
N GLY A 392 -72.26 -37.05 40.60
CA GLY A 392 -70.99 -37.65 40.24
C GLY A 392 -70.90 -38.09 38.78
N TYR A 393 -70.90 -37.09 37.89
CA TYR A 393 -70.84 -37.30 36.44
C TYR A 393 -69.40 -37.31 35.93
N SER A 394 -69.21 -37.92 34.75
CA SER A 394 -67.96 -37.92 33.99
C SER A 394 -68.25 -37.70 32.50
N VAL A 395 -67.30 -37.07 31.81
CA VAL A 395 -67.30 -36.92 30.35
C VAL A 395 -66.33 -37.96 29.76
N ILE A 396 -66.75 -38.64 28.70
CA ILE A 396 -65.89 -39.56 27.96
C ILE A 396 -65.56 -38.95 26.61
N LEU A 397 -64.26 -38.78 26.34
CA LEU A 397 -63.72 -38.45 25.04
C LEU A 397 -63.29 -39.77 24.37
N ASP A 398 -64.14 -40.28 23.49
CA ASP A 398 -63.88 -41.53 22.76
C ASP A 398 -63.24 -41.24 21.40
N ASN A 399 -62.31 -42.09 20.95
CA ASN A 399 -61.53 -41.93 19.71
C ASN A 399 -60.67 -40.65 19.65
N LEU A 400 -59.95 -40.29 20.71
CA LEU A 400 -58.90 -39.27 20.59
C LEU A 400 -57.93 -39.68 19.45
N PRO A 401 -57.58 -38.77 18.52
CA PRO A 401 -56.81 -39.20 17.37
C PRO A 401 -55.39 -39.60 17.79
N THR A 402 -54.81 -40.50 17.01
CA THR A 402 -53.44 -40.98 17.21
C THR A 402 -52.61 -40.69 15.96
N SER A 403 -51.39 -40.21 16.17
CA SER A 403 -50.44 -39.94 15.09
C SER A 403 -49.09 -40.62 15.40
N PRO A 404 -48.42 -41.23 14.41
CA PRO A 404 -47.08 -41.78 14.61
C PRO A 404 -46.00 -40.71 14.81
N ASP A 405 -46.28 -39.45 14.44
CA ASP A 405 -45.30 -38.36 14.42
C ASP A 405 -45.18 -37.62 15.76
N TYR A 406 -46.12 -37.87 16.69
CA TYR A 406 -46.21 -37.20 17.99
C TYR A 406 -46.16 -38.21 19.15
N THR A 407 -45.62 -37.82 20.30
CA THR A 407 -45.45 -38.73 21.45
C THR A 407 -46.63 -38.73 22.40
N ASP A 408 -47.30 -37.58 22.57
CA ASP A 408 -48.36 -37.38 23.54
C ASP A 408 -49.51 -36.53 22.95
N VAL A 409 -50.71 -36.66 23.54
CA VAL A 409 -51.87 -35.82 23.28
C VAL A 409 -52.15 -35.04 24.56
N ARG A 410 -52.14 -33.70 24.47
CA ARG A 410 -52.54 -32.84 25.58
C ARG A 410 -53.98 -32.43 25.41
N ILE A 411 -54.77 -32.61 26.46
CA ILE A 411 -56.20 -32.37 26.49
C ILE A 411 -56.46 -31.13 27.31
N TYR A 412 -57.22 -30.22 26.73
CA TYR A 412 -57.63 -28.97 27.33
C TYR A 412 -59.12 -28.96 27.58
N ARG A 413 -59.54 -28.35 28.68
CA ARG A 413 -60.95 -28.15 29.02
C ARG A 413 -61.16 -26.77 29.61
N THR A 414 -62.29 -26.14 29.31
CA THR A 414 -62.70 -24.92 30.00
C THR A 414 -63.13 -25.19 31.45
N ALA A 415 -63.15 -24.15 32.30
CA ALA A 415 -63.94 -24.21 33.53
C ALA A 415 -65.45 -24.28 33.18
N ALA A 416 -66.30 -24.73 34.12
CA ALA A 416 -67.74 -24.82 33.88
C ALA A 416 -68.34 -23.49 33.38
N GLY A 417 -68.80 -23.46 32.12
CA GLY A 417 -69.32 -22.25 31.46
C GLY A 417 -68.29 -21.15 31.18
N GLY A 418 -66.99 -21.44 31.29
CA GLY A 418 -65.89 -20.53 30.97
C GLY A 418 -65.50 -20.55 29.49
N SER A 419 -64.67 -19.58 29.08
CA SER A 419 -64.14 -19.44 27.72
C SER A 419 -62.68 -19.88 27.58
N ASP A 420 -61.93 -19.88 28.68
CA ASP A 420 -60.49 -20.08 28.65
C ASP A 420 -60.19 -21.56 28.89
N PHE A 421 -59.34 -22.12 28.04
CA PHE A 421 -58.97 -23.53 28.06
C PHE A 421 -57.76 -23.73 28.94
N TYR A 422 -57.86 -24.63 29.91
CA TYR A 422 -56.72 -24.99 30.76
C TYR A 422 -56.39 -26.47 30.56
N GLU A 423 -55.12 -26.80 30.67
CA GLU A 423 -54.66 -28.19 30.53
C GLU A 423 -55.36 -29.05 31.60
N LEU A 424 -56.05 -30.07 31.11
CA LEU A 424 -56.70 -31.07 31.93
C LEU A 424 -55.75 -32.22 32.21
N ASP A 425 -55.10 -32.74 31.16
CA ASP A 425 -54.18 -33.88 31.25
C ASP A 425 -53.30 -33.99 30.00
N THR A 426 -52.15 -34.64 30.12
CA THR A 426 -51.28 -35.03 29.00
C THR A 426 -51.14 -36.54 29.02
N ILE A 427 -51.64 -37.21 27.97
CA ILE A 427 -51.63 -38.67 27.86
C ILE A 427 -50.75 -39.11 26.70
N SER A 428 -50.10 -40.26 26.82
CA SER A 428 -49.29 -40.78 25.71
C SER A 428 -50.13 -41.15 24.50
N MET A 429 -49.53 -41.11 23.31
CA MET A 429 -50.21 -41.47 22.06
C MET A 429 -50.76 -42.90 22.10
N ALA A 430 -50.10 -43.80 22.84
CA ALA A 430 -50.58 -45.15 23.10
C ALA A 430 -51.82 -45.19 24.00
N ALA A 431 -51.95 -44.26 24.95
CA ALA A 431 -53.10 -44.13 25.82
C ALA A 431 -54.29 -43.46 25.12
N ALA A 432 -54.05 -42.54 24.17
CA ALA A 432 -55.07 -41.90 23.34
C ALA A 432 -55.88 -42.90 22.48
N ALA A 433 -55.34 -44.08 22.19
CA ALA A 433 -56.06 -45.17 21.53
C ALA A 433 -57.19 -45.80 22.39
N SER A 434 -57.33 -45.41 23.65
CA SER A 434 -58.42 -45.82 24.55
C SER A 434 -59.28 -44.60 24.95
N PRO A 435 -60.58 -44.78 25.29
CA PRO A 435 -61.43 -43.66 25.69
C PRO A 435 -60.87 -42.94 26.92
N TYR A 436 -60.71 -41.63 26.82
CA TYR A 436 -60.30 -40.78 27.94
C TYR A 436 -61.52 -40.41 28.79
N ILE A 437 -61.41 -40.54 30.11
CA ILE A 437 -62.50 -40.26 31.05
C ILE A 437 -62.12 -39.08 31.93
N ASP A 438 -62.83 -37.97 31.75
CA ASP A 438 -62.79 -36.82 32.64
C ASP A 438 -63.88 -36.99 33.71
N ASP A 439 -63.48 -37.44 34.90
CA ASP A 439 -64.37 -37.65 36.03
C ASP A 439 -64.38 -36.45 37.01
N GLY A 440 -63.71 -35.34 36.68
CA GLY A 440 -63.61 -34.16 37.53
C GLY A 440 -62.71 -34.32 38.78
N THR A 441 -61.98 -35.43 38.93
CA THR A 441 -60.97 -35.57 39.99
C THR A 441 -59.67 -34.86 39.67
N THR A 442 -59.29 -34.82 38.40
CA THR A 442 -58.10 -34.09 37.92
C THR A 442 -58.41 -32.60 37.91
N PRO A 443 -57.74 -31.79 38.75
CA PRO A 443 -57.91 -30.34 38.72
C PRO A 443 -57.32 -29.79 37.41
N LEU A 444 -57.96 -28.76 36.84
CA LEU A 444 -57.34 -27.98 35.75
C LEU A 444 -56.02 -27.43 36.24
N SER A 445 -54.98 -27.58 35.42
CA SER A 445 -53.69 -26.98 35.69
C SER A 445 -53.76 -25.45 35.51
N SER A 446 -52.71 -24.74 35.90
CA SER A 446 -52.57 -23.32 35.61
C SER A 446 -52.11 -23.03 34.18
N ASN A 447 -51.81 -24.06 33.39
CA ASN A 447 -51.34 -23.94 32.01
C ASN A 447 -52.55 -23.69 31.12
N GLU A 448 -52.67 -22.46 30.61
CA GLU A 448 -53.69 -22.09 29.65
C GLU A 448 -53.26 -22.55 28.25
N LEU A 449 -54.22 -22.97 27.43
CA LEU A 449 -53.99 -23.31 26.03
C LEU A 449 -53.47 -22.08 25.30
N ASP A 450 -52.28 -22.19 24.70
CA ASP A 450 -51.81 -21.15 23.79
C ASP A 450 -52.69 -21.17 22.54
N GLN A 451 -53.36 -20.05 22.26
CA GLN A 451 -54.21 -19.85 21.08
C GLN A 451 -53.67 -18.75 20.15
N SER A 452 -52.45 -18.28 20.40
CA SER A 452 -51.82 -17.27 19.56
C SER A 452 -51.54 -17.84 18.16
N THR A 453 -51.83 -17.01 17.15
CA THR A 453 -51.68 -17.36 15.74
C THR A 453 -51.16 -16.17 14.95
N ILE A 454 -50.46 -16.48 13.87
CA ILE A 454 -49.90 -15.52 12.93
C ILE A 454 -50.56 -15.67 11.56
N ASN A 455 -50.53 -14.59 10.79
CA ASN A 455 -51.07 -14.53 9.43
C ASN A 455 -50.12 -13.72 8.55
N GLY A 456 -49.67 -14.29 7.44
CA GLY A 456 -48.72 -13.64 6.55
C GLY A 456 -47.83 -14.63 5.81
N ASN A 457 -46.90 -14.06 5.04
CA ASN A 457 -45.87 -14.82 4.35
C ASN A 457 -44.53 -14.59 5.05
N TYR A 458 -44.02 -15.62 5.71
CA TYR A 458 -42.89 -15.52 6.61
C TYR A 458 -41.70 -16.32 6.10
N SER A 459 -40.51 -15.85 6.42
CA SER A 459 -39.21 -16.37 6.06
C SER A 459 -38.30 -16.21 7.26
N TYR A 460 -37.42 -17.17 7.44
CA TYR A 460 -36.59 -17.28 8.62
C TYR A 460 -35.11 -17.21 8.29
N LEU A 461 -34.36 -16.61 9.19
CA LEU A 461 -32.90 -16.62 9.22
C LEU A 461 -32.46 -17.15 10.57
N VAL A 462 -31.38 -17.91 10.56
CA VAL A 462 -30.80 -18.51 11.77
C VAL A 462 -29.40 -17.94 11.96
N THR A 463 -29.05 -17.59 13.20
CA THR A 463 -27.68 -17.28 13.63
C THR A 463 -27.31 -18.12 14.84
N PHE A 464 -26.01 -18.23 15.13
CA PHE A 464 -25.51 -18.82 16.35
C PHE A 464 -25.17 -17.72 17.35
N GLY A 465 -25.69 -17.85 18.57
CA GLY A 465 -25.54 -16.88 19.63
C GLY A 465 -24.62 -17.36 20.74
N ARG A 466 -24.06 -16.39 21.45
CA ARG A 466 -23.31 -16.61 22.68
C ARG A 466 -23.44 -15.41 23.60
N ALA A 467 -23.65 -15.67 24.89
CA ALA A 467 -23.86 -14.62 25.88
C ALA A 467 -22.70 -13.60 25.88
N GLY A 468 -23.01 -12.35 25.52
CA GLY A 468 -22.06 -11.23 25.54
C GLY A 468 -21.04 -11.19 24.39
N GLN A 469 -21.27 -11.90 23.29
CA GLN A 469 -20.46 -11.88 22.06
C GLN A 469 -21.33 -11.59 20.84
N GLU A 470 -20.71 -11.21 19.71
CA GLU A 470 -21.43 -11.03 18.44
C GLU A 470 -21.96 -12.36 17.90
N GLU A 471 -23.14 -12.32 17.29
CA GLU A 471 -23.76 -13.49 16.65
C GLU A 471 -23.01 -13.90 15.39
N SER A 472 -23.14 -15.17 15.00
CA SER A 472 -22.62 -15.62 13.71
C SER A 472 -23.34 -14.97 12.52
N ARG A 473 -22.76 -15.12 11.33
CA ARG A 473 -23.40 -14.65 10.09
C ARG A 473 -24.73 -15.35 9.86
N PRO A 474 -25.76 -14.65 9.34
CA PRO A 474 -27.09 -15.23 9.12
C PRO A 474 -27.07 -16.36 8.10
N SER A 475 -27.85 -17.42 8.33
CA SER A 475 -28.10 -18.54 7.42
C SER A 475 -28.68 -18.08 6.08
N LEU A 476 -28.77 -18.98 5.09
CA LEU A 476 -29.63 -18.72 3.93
C LEU A 476 -31.10 -18.64 4.40
N VAL A 477 -31.96 -18.05 3.57
CA VAL A 477 -33.38 -17.95 3.91
C VAL A 477 -34.01 -19.34 3.98
N LEU A 478 -34.76 -19.58 5.06
CA LEU A 478 -35.65 -20.72 5.22
C LEU A 478 -37.10 -20.26 4.97
N GLY A 479 -37.87 -20.98 4.13
CA GLY A 479 -39.18 -20.55 3.61
C GLY A 479 -39.12 -19.99 2.18
N PRO A 480 -40.09 -19.16 1.73
CA PRO A 480 -41.17 -18.55 2.50
C PRO A 480 -42.38 -19.49 2.73
N GLU A 481 -42.99 -19.38 3.90
CA GLU A 481 -44.21 -20.09 4.27
C GLU A 481 -45.39 -19.12 4.44
N ASN A 482 -46.51 -19.44 3.80
CA ASN A 482 -47.73 -18.67 3.89
C ASN A 482 -48.69 -19.30 4.89
N VAL A 483 -48.99 -18.56 5.96
CA VAL A 483 -49.84 -19.02 7.06
C VAL A 483 -51.04 -18.10 7.22
N ILE A 484 -52.22 -18.67 7.49
CA ILE A 484 -53.46 -17.93 7.74
C ILE A 484 -54.05 -18.47 9.04
N ASN A 485 -54.03 -17.64 10.11
CA ASN A 485 -54.53 -18.02 11.45
C ASN A 485 -53.92 -19.34 11.95
N GLY A 486 -52.60 -19.48 11.82
CA GLY A 486 -51.88 -20.68 12.24
C GLY A 486 -50.53 -20.35 12.88
N ARG A 487 -49.66 -21.35 12.98
CA ARG A 487 -48.29 -21.23 13.49
C ARG A 487 -47.33 -21.82 12.47
N ILE A 488 -46.04 -21.55 12.63
CA ILE A 488 -45.01 -22.14 11.79
C ILE A 488 -44.11 -23.00 12.66
N ASP A 489 -43.98 -24.26 12.31
CA ASP A 489 -43.11 -25.21 12.98
C ASP A 489 -41.73 -25.24 12.28
N LEU A 490 -40.68 -25.07 13.06
CA LEU A 490 -39.29 -25.03 12.64
C LEU A 490 -38.54 -26.19 13.26
N THR A 491 -38.18 -27.17 12.42
CA THR A 491 -37.55 -28.40 12.86
C THR A 491 -36.20 -28.62 12.18
N ASN A 492 -35.36 -29.47 12.78
CA ASN A 492 -34.01 -29.79 12.29
C ASN A 492 -33.10 -28.55 12.12
N LEU A 493 -33.22 -27.60 13.04
CA LEU A 493 -32.40 -26.38 13.02
C LEU A 493 -30.89 -26.72 13.10
N PRO A 494 -30.04 -25.94 12.42
CA PRO A 494 -28.62 -26.26 12.34
C PRO A 494 -27.95 -26.26 13.70
N LEU A 495 -27.07 -27.24 13.92
CA LEU A 495 -26.24 -27.31 15.13
C LEU A 495 -24.97 -26.46 14.97
N PRO A 496 -24.54 -25.72 16.01
CA PRO A 496 -23.30 -24.97 15.98
C PRO A 496 -22.10 -25.92 15.90
N THR A 497 -21.51 -26.02 14.72
CA THR A 497 -20.34 -26.88 14.41
C THR A 497 -19.09 -26.02 14.21
N GLY A 498 -18.77 -25.16 15.17
CA GLY A 498 -17.58 -24.30 15.10
C GLY A 498 -17.66 -23.11 16.05
N GLY A 499 -16.50 -22.57 16.41
CA GLY A 499 -16.33 -21.52 17.42
C GLY A 499 -15.34 -21.96 18.50
N THR A 500 -14.36 -21.11 18.82
CA THR A 500 -13.52 -21.29 20.01
C THR A 500 -13.67 -20.07 20.90
N PRO A 501 -14.48 -20.14 21.98
CA PRO A 501 -15.35 -21.24 22.44
C PRO A 501 -16.55 -21.52 21.51
N PRO A 502 -17.18 -22.71 21.58
CA PRO A 502 -18.37 -23.04 20.80
C PRO A 502 -19.54 -22.11 21.13
N TYR A 503 -20.45 -21.91 20.16
CA TYR A 503 -21.70 -21.19 20.38
C TYR A 503 -22.64 -21.99 21.28
N ASP A 504 -23.44 -21.26 22.06
CA ASP A 504 -24.27 -21.84 23.12
C ASP A 504 -25.77 -21.83 22.74
N THR A 505 -26.20 -21.00 21.77
CA THR A 505 -27.61 -20.86 21.38
C THR A 505 -27.82 -20.81 19.86
N VAL A 506 -29.03 -21.15 19.43
CA VAL A 506 -29.53 -20.98 18.06
C VAL A 506 -30.58 -19.87 18.08
N ASN A 507 -30.30 -18.77 17.39
CA ASN A 507 -31.18 -17.61 17.37
C ASN A 507 -31.98 -17.62 16.06
N VAL A 508 -33.30 -17.58 16.16
CA VAL A 508 -34.22 -17.62 15.03
C VAL A 508 -34.81 -16.24 14.82
N TYR A 509 -34.74 -15.76 13.58
CA TYR A 509 -35.24 -14.46 13.17
C TYR A 509 -36.28 -14.60 12.06
N ARG A 510 -37.36 -13.82 12.14
CA ARG A 510 -38.45 -13.81 11.15
C ARG A 510 -38.67 -12.43 10.57
N ASN A 511 -39.02 -12.33 9.30
CA ASN A 511 -39.51 -11.09 8.72
C ASN A 511 -40.94 -10.76 9.19
N LEU A 512 -41.41 -9.54 8.92
CA LEU A 512 -42.80 -9.16 9.19
C LEU A 512 -43.69 -9.53 7.99
N SER A 513 -44.99 -9.74 8.21
CA SER A 513 -45.97 -9.93 7.15
C SER A 513 -46.05 -8.76 6.16
N THR A 514 -45.60 -7.57 6.60
CA THR A 514 -45.62 -6.32 5.83
C THR A 514 -44.25 -5.90 5.28
N ASP A 515 -43.16 -6.51 5.76
CA ASP A 515 -41.78 -6.21 5.35
C ASP A 515 -40.96 -7.49 5.28
N SER A 516 -40.56 -7.87 4.05
CA SER A 516 -39.75 -9.06 3.79
C SER A 516 -38.24 -8.81 3.87
N ALA A 517 -37.78 -7.58 4.13
CA ALA A 517 -36.36 -7.24 4.16
C ALA A 517 -35.78 -7.16 5.58
N SER A 518 -36.61 -6.84 6.57
CA SER A 518 -36.18 -6.73 7.98
C SER A 518 -36.57 -7.99 8.74
N TYR A 519 -35.63 -8.54 9.53
CA TYR A 519 -35.86 -9.73 10.34
C TYR A 519 -35.66 -9.43 11.83
N TYR A 520 -36.54 -9.97 12.66
CA TYR A 520 -36.62 -9.73 14.10
C TYR A 520 -36.54 -11.04 14.87
N LEU A 521 -35.89 -11.03 16.03
CA LEU A 521 -35.70 -12.21 16.87
C LEU A 521 -37.05 -12.75 17.34
N VAL A 522 -37.35 -14.01 17.00
CA VAL A 522 -38.55 -14.73 17.47
C VAL A 522 -38.22 -15.66 18.62
N ALA A 523 -37.06 -16.33 18.59
CA ALA A 523 -36.61 -17.21 19.66
C ALA A 523 -35.08 -17.31 19.77
N GLU A 524 -34.62 -17.61 20.98
CA GLU A 524 -33.25 -18.00 21.31
C GLU A 524 -33.34 -19.39 21.96
N LEU A 525 -32.85 -20.40 21.26
CA LEU A 525 -33.09 -21.83 21.52
C LEU A 525 -31.80 -22.53 21.94
N ASP A 526 -31.93 -23.61 22.70
CA ASP A 526 -30.80 -24.51 22.94
C ASP A 526 -30.49 -25.33 21.67
N PRO A 527 -29.21 -25.68 21.39
CA PRO A 527 -28.86 -26.43 20.19
C PRO A 527 -29.59 -27.78 20.07
N GLY A 528 -30.41 -27.91 19.03
CA GLY A 528 -31.18 -29.12 18.74
C GLY A 528 -32.64 -29.06 19.18
N GLU A 529 -33.10 -27.96 19.79
CA GLU A 529 -34.52 -27.73 20.00
C GLU A 529 -35.22 -27.32 18.69
N ASP A 530 -36.40 -27.89 18.48
CA ASP A 530 -37.38 -27.43 17.50
C ASP A 530 -38.18 -26.24 18.08
N PHE A 531 -38.77 -25.41 17.21
CA PHE A 531 -39.45 -24.18 17.63
C PHE A 531 -40.73 -23.92 16.84
N VAL A 532 -41.83 -23.68 17.56
CA VAL A 532 -43.11 -23.28 16.99
C VAL A 532 -43.28 -21.77 17.14
N ASP A 533 -43.35 -21.06 16.02
CA ASP A 533 -43.53 -19.61 16.00
C ASP A 533 -45.01 -19.21 15.92
N ASP A 534 -45.41 -18.46 16.94
CA ASP A 534 -46.73 -17.86 17.12
C ASP A 534 -46.66 -16.38 17.54
N ARG A 535 -45.44 -15.81 17.63
CA ARG A 535 -45.22 -14.45 18.13
C ARG A 535 -45.75 -13.44 17.12
N SER A 536 -46.53 -12.47 17.59
CA SER A 536 -47.15 -11.49 16.70
C SER A 536 -46.13 -10.50 16.12
N ASP A 537 -46.38 -10.01 14.90
CA ASP A 537 -45.52 -8.99 14.25
C ASP A 537 -45.36 -7.72 15.10
N ALA A 538 -46.42 -7.30 15.79
CA ALA A 538 -46.40 -6.13 16.66
C ALA A 538 -45.51 -6.35 17.89
N GLU A 539 -45.44 -7.59 18.38
CA GLU A 539 -44.59 -7.94 19.51
C GLU A 539 -43.12 -7.93 19.12
N ILE A 540 -42.74 -8.63 18.05
CA ILE A 540 -41.31 -8.79 17.67
C ILE A 540 -40.69 -7.50 17.12
N SER A 541 -41.51 -6.61 16.54
CA SER A 541 -41.04 -5.31 16.03
C SER A 541 -40.94 -4.21 17.09
N ASP A 542 -41.44 -4.45 18.32
CA ASP A 542 -41.28 -3.51 19.43
C ASP A 542 -39.86 -3.60 20.01
N LEU A 543 -38.96 -2.77 19.47
CA LEU A 543 -37.57 -2.65 19.92
C LEU A 543 -37.42 -1.89 21.25
N THR A 544 -38.52 -1.43 21.88
CA THR A 544 -38.45 -0.92 23.26
C THR A 544 -38.37 -2.06 24.29
N ASN A 545 -38.80 -3.26 23.89
CA ASN A 545 -38.56 -4.49 24.64
C ASN A 545 -37.13 -4.97 24.39
N THR A 546 -36.31 -5.02 25.44
CA THR A 546 -34.90 -5.44 25.35
C THR A 546 -34.72 -6.91 24.96
N ALA A 547 -35.77 -7.73 25.02
CA ALA A 547 -35.75 -9.10 24.52
C ALA A 547 -35.84 -9.19 22.99
N ASN A 548 -36.34 -8.13 22.33
CA ASN A 548 -36.42 -8.07 20.88
C ASN A 548 -35.20 -7.35 20.30
N ARG A 549 -34.70 -7.84 19.18
CA ARG A 549 -33.67 -7.17 18.38
C ARG A 549 -33.88 -7.46 16.91
N GLN A 550 -33.46 -6.52 16.07
CA GLN A 550 -33.34 -6.75 14.64
C GLN A 550 -32.00 -7.46 14.35
N ILE A 551 -32.00 -8.36 13.38
CA ILE A 551 -30.79 -9.10 13.01
C ILE A 551 -29.70 -8.15 12.48
N ASP A 552 -28.44 -8.39 12.86
CA ASP A 552 -27.28 -7.82 12.18
C ASP A 552 -26.94 -8.67 10.96
N LEU A 553 -27.44 -8.24 9.80
CA LEU A 553 -27.21 -8.96 8.54
C LEU A 553 -25.73 -8.96 8.10
N ASP A 554 -24.88 -8.08 8.63
CA ASP A 554 -23.45 -8.03 8.29
C ASP A 554 -22.65 -9.06 9.11
N GLY A 555 -23.20 -9.52 10.25
CA GLY A 555 -22.58 -10.50 11.13
C GLY A 555 -21.32 -9.97 11.84
N PRO A 556 -20.41 -10.84 12.30
CA PRO A 556 -19.20 -10.44 13.01
C PRO A 556 -18.35 -9.49 12.18
N LYS A 557 -17.91 -8.38 12.77
CA LYS A 557 -17.11 -7.37 12.07
C LYS A 557 -15.62 -7.72 12.08
N ILE A 558 -14.88 -7.23 11.10
CA ILE A 558 -13.41 -7.37 11.10
C ILE A 558 -12.79 -6.54 12.23
N ASP A 559 -11.64 -7.00 12.72
CA ASP A 559 -10.74 -6.26 13.60
C ASP A 559 -9.30 -6.31 13.05
N SER A 560 -8.36 -5.64 13.73
CA SER A 560 -6.96 -5.57 13.29
C SER A 560 -6.29 -6.95 13.21
N ASN A 561 -6.74 -7.93 14.00
CA ASN A 561 -6.15 -9.27 14.09
C ASN A 561 -6.85 -10.29 13.18
N THR A 562 -7.92 -9.89 12.50
CA THR A 562 -8.64 -10.77 11.57
C THR A 562 -7.71 -11.14 10.41
N PHE A 563 -7.63 -12.42 10.06
CA PHE A 563 -6.82 -12.85 8.92
C PHE A 563 -7.42 -12.31 7.61
N LEU A 564 -6.57 -11.90 6.67
CA LEU A 564 -7.03 -11.35 5.39
C LEU A 564 -7.85 -12.35 4.58
N VAL A 565 -7.47 -13.62 4.63
CA VAL A 565 -8.23 -14.71 3.99
C VAL A 565 -9.63 -14.88 4.59
N ASP A 566 -9.86 -14.43 5.81
CA ASP A 566 -11.19 -14.47 6.44
C ASP A 566 -12.01 -13.20 6.16
N VAL A 567 -11.46 -12.16 5.53
CA VAL A 567 -12.22 -10.94 5.25
C VAL A 567 -13.27 -11.21 4.18
N VAL A 568 -14.53 -10.97 4.54
CA VAL A 568 -15.67 -11.11 3.63
C VAL A 568 -16.41 -9.79 3.45
N LYS A 569 -17.04 -9.64 2.29
CA LYS A 569 -17.96 -8.54 2.00
C LYS A 569 -19.34 -9.10 1.71
N ARG A 570 -20.37 -8.48 2.29
CA ARG A 570 -21.76 -8.89 2.07
C ARG A 570 -22.28 -8.39 0.72
N ASP A 571 -22.95 -9.27 -0.02
CA ASP A 571 -23.81 -8.95 -1.16
C ASP A 571 -25.17 -9.66 -0.98
N GLY A 572 -26.19 -8.90 -0.55
CA GLY A 572 -27.46 -9.46 -0.11
C GLY A 572 -27.29 -10.38 1.11
N LEU A 573 -27.56 -11.68 0.93
CA LEU A 573 -27.34 -12.74 1.94
C LEU A 573 -26.13 -13.63 1.62
N ASN A 574 -25.36 -13.28 0.58
CA ASN A 574 -24.11 -13.94 0.23
C ASN A 574 -22.94 -13.15 0.81
N PHE A 575 -21.87 -13.87 1.14
CA PHE A 575 -20.62 -13.28 1.61
C PHE A 575 -19.52 -13.69 0.64
N GLU A 576 -18.95 -12.70 -0.04
CA GLU A 576 -17.84 -12.90 -0.96
C GLU A 576 -16.52 -12.80 -0.18
N GLN A 577 -15.62 -13.76 -0.37
CA GLN A 577 -14.28 -13.73 0.20
C GLN A 577 -13.41 -12.75 -0.58
N MET A 578 -12.89 -11.73 0.10
CA MET A 578 -12.20 -10.62 -0.57
C MET A 578 -10.76 -10.95 -0.95
N PHE A 579 -10.09 -11.80 -0.16
CA PHE A 579 -8.69 -12.14 -0.39
C PHE A 579 -8.48 -13.66 -0.37
N THR A 580 -7.50 -14.10 -1.14
CA THR A 580 -6.97 -15.46 -1.15
C THR A 580 -5.44 -15.39 -1.03
N GLU A 581 -4.77 -16.51 -0.74
CA GLU A 581 -3.31 -16.54 -0.71
C GLU A 581 -2.72 -16.19 -2.08
N GLY A 582 -1.69 -15.32 -2.10
CA GLY A 582 -1.12 -14.83 -3.36
C GLY A 582 -0.35 -13.52 -3.20
N THR A 583 -0.01 -12.90 -4.33
CA THR A 583 0.61 -11.57 -4.39
C THR A 583 -0.44 -10.53 -4.70
N LEU A 584 -0.67 -9.62 -3.77
CA LEU A 584 -1.57 -8.47 -3.90
C LEU A 584 -0.77 -7.28 -4.45
N THR A 585 -1.14 -6.79 -5.62
CA THR A 585 -0.71 -5.50 -6.15
C THR A 585 -1.71 -4.43 -5.78
N PHE A 586 -1.21 -3.31 -5.27
CA PHE A 586 -2.00 -2.15 -4.87
C PHE A 586 -1.55 -0.88 -5.59
N ARG A 587 -2.53 -0.08 -6.03
CA ARG A 587 -2.32 1.22 -6.68
C ARG A 587 -3.37 2.24 -6.26
N GLY A 588 -2.96 3.23 -5.47
CA GLY A 588 -3.80 4.36 -5.10
C GLY A 588 -3.52 5.63 -5.91
N SER A 589 -4.23 6.70 -5.55
CA SER A 589 -3.94 8.07 -6.00
C SER A 589 -3.81 9.03 -4.81
N LYS A 590 -3.00 10.07 -4.98
CA LYS A 590 -2.80 11.16 -4.02
C LYS A 590 -2.80 12.50 -4.76
N GLY A 591 -3.72 13.39 -4.41
CA GLY A 591 -4.08 14.56 -5.20
C GLY A 591 -4.43 14.16 -6.64
N ASP A 592 -3.90 14.88 -7.61
CA ASP A 592 -4.09 14.58 -9.05
C ASP A 592 -3.18 13.45 -9.59
N ARG A 593 -2.36 12.81 -8.74
CA ARG A 593 -1.37 11.81 -9.17
C ARG A 593 -1.81 10.39 -8.84
N SER A 594 -1.72 9.52 -9.84
CA SER A 594 -1.72 8.08 -9.63
C SER A 594 -0.34 7.63 -9.15
N LEU A 595 -0.30 6.87 -8.04
CA LEU A 595 0.92 6.35 -7.46
C LEU A 595 1.41 5.11 -8.22
N ASP A 596 2.68 4.77 -8.00
CA ASP A 596 3.27 3.55 -8.55
C ASP A 596 2.75 2.32 -7.80
N GLU A 597 2.75 1.18 -8.50
CA GLU A 597 2.25 -0.08 -7.96
C GLU A 597 3.19 -0.62 -6.88
N LYS A 598 2.60 -1.05 -5.76
CA LYS A 598 3.31 -1.75 -4.67
C LYS A 598 2.75 -3.15 -4.51
N THR A 599 3.57 -4.10 -4.09
CA THR A 599 3.20 -5.51 -3.93
C THR A 599 3.27 -5.93 -2.48
N PHE A 600 2.36 -6.81 -2.08
CA PHE A 600 2.20 -7.34 -0.72
C PHE A 600 1.85 -8.83 -0.78
N THR A 601 2.49 -9.66 0.05
CA THR A 601 2.23 -11.11 0.05
C THR A 601 1.13 -11.46 1.04
N VAL A 602 0.04 -12.07 0.55
CA VAL A 602 -1.05 -12.58 1.39
C VAL A 602 -0.83 -14.07 1.67
N THR A 603 -0.76 -14.42 2.94
CA THR A 603 -0.64 -15.79 3.45
C THR A 603 -1.80 -16.12 4.41
N ASP A 604 -1.86 -17.36 4.89
CA ASP A 604 -2.82 -17.82 5.90
C ASP A 604 -2.66 -17.15 7.28
N THR A 605 -1.52 -16.48 7.53
CA THR A 605 -1.23 -15.79 8.79
C THR A 605 -1.24 -14.26 8.67
N THR A 606 -1.42 -13.72 7.46
CA THR A 606 -1.46 -12.28 7.22
C THR A 606 -2.76 -11.68 7.76
N ILE A 607 -2.66 -10.63 8.56
CA ILE A 607 -3.81 -10.00 9.22
C ILE A 607 -4.20 -8.67 8.56
N VAL A 608 -5.40 -8.17 8.87
CA VAL A 608 -5.89 -6.87 8.38
C VAL A 608 -4.93 -5.75 8.74
N GLN A 609 -4.33 -5.76 9.94
CA GLN A 609 -3.36 -4.74 10.36
C GLN A 609 -2.20 -4.59 9.37
N ASP A 610 -1.64 -5.71 8.89
CA ASP A 610 -0.54 -5.70 7.93
C ASP A 610 -0.94 -5.02 6.61
N LEU A 611 -2.18 -5.26 6.15
CA LEU A 611 -2.74 -4.58 4.98
C LEU A 611 -2.92 -3.08 5.21
N LEU A 612 -3.40 -2.67 6.40
CA LEU A 612 -3.59 -1.25 6.70
C LEU A 612 -2.26 -0.50 6.71
N GLU A 613 -1.22 -1.09 7.30
CA GLU A 613 0.13 -0.53 7.34
C GLU A 613 0.74 -0.46 5.93
N PHE A 614 0.61 -1.53 5.15
CA PHE A 614 1.06 -1.56 3.75
C PHE A 614 0.36 -0.49 2.90
N MET A 615 -0.96 -0.34 3.03
CA MET A 615 -1.73 0.68 2.32
C MET A 615 -1.32 2.09 2.76
N GLN A 616 -1.14 2.32 4.07
CA GLN A 616 -0.72 3.62 4.61
C GLN A 616 0.65 4.04 4.06
N ALA A 617 1.60 3.08 4.05
CA ALA A 617 2.94 3.27 3.51
C ALA A 617 2.91 3.55 1.99
N SER A 618 2.12 2.77 1.24
CA SER A 618 1.96 2.91 -0.22
C SER A 618 1.33 4.23 -0.63
N LEU A 619 0.37 4.73 0.15
CA LEU A 619 -0.30 6.01 -0.09
C LEU A 619 0.54 7.22 0.38
N GLY A 620 1.66 6.98 1.09
CA GLY A 620 2.50 8.06 1.62
C GLY A 620 1.77 8.90 2.66
N ILE A 621 0.89 8.29 3.45
CA ILE A 621 0.18 8.96 4.55
C ILE A 621 1.13 9.02 5.74
N GLN A 622 1.47 10.23 6.18
CA GLN A 622 2.37 10.44 7.30
C GLN A 622 1.56 10.69 8.58
N PRO A 623 1.56 9.76 9.57
CA PRO A 623 0.86 9.96 10.83
C PRO A 623 1.60 10.96 11.73
N SER A 624 0.89 11.54 12.69
CA SER A 624 1.51 12.38 13.70
C SER A 624 2.40 11.57 14.65
N VAL A 625 3.68 11.92 14.75
CA VAL A 625 4.65 11.22 15.61
C VAL A 625 4.75 11.91 16.97
N ASN A 626 4.47 11.16 18.03
CA ASN A 626 4.59 11.64 19.40
C ASN A 626 6.04 12.07 19.73
N GLY A 627 6.19 13.27 20.29
CA GLY A 627 7.50 13.82 20.68
C GLY A 627 8.25 14.59 19.59
N ASN A 628 7.69 14.69 18.37
CA ASN A 628 8.18 15.64 17.37
C ASN A 628 7.98 17.09 17.86
N SER A 629 8.92 17.98 17.55
CA SER A 629 8.82 19.41 17.88
C SER A 629 7.68 20.12 17.15
N ASN A 630 7.37 19.68 15.93
CA ASN A 630 6.31 20.19 15.07
C ASN A 630 5.43 19.05 14.55
N PRO A 631 4.63 18.40 15.42
CA PRO A 631 3.80 17.25 15.04
C PRO A 631 2.79 17.65 13.96
N ILE A 632 2.40 16.68 13.12
CA ILE A 632 1.34 16.90 12.12
C ILE A 632 0.02 17.13 12.88
N PRO A 633 -0.69 18.25 12.65
CA PRO A 633 -1.97 18.53 13.29
C PRO A 633 -3.02 17.50 12.88
N GLY A 634 -3.94 17.13 13.77
CA GLY A 634 -5.10 16.31 13.42
C GLY A 634 -6.00 17.00 12.40
N SER A 635 -6.83 16.22 11.70
CA SER A 635 -7.88 16.74 10.83
C SER A 635 -9.13 17.03 11.65
N GLU A 636 -9.76 18.18 11.42
CA GLU A 636 -11.12 18.43 11.93
C GLU A 636 -12.08 17.36 11.39
N ASN A 637 -12.94 16.83 12.27
CA ASN A 637 -13.97 15.86 11.87
C ASN A 637 -15.27 16.59 11.52
N THR A 638 -15.64 16.53 10.24
CA THR A 638 -16.89 17.11 9.71
C THR A 638 -17.92 16.02 9.35
N ILE A 639 -17.62 14.76 9.63
CA ILE A 639 -18.52 13.61 9.40
C ILE A 639 -19.73 13.73 10.33
N ALA A 640 -20.92 13.52 9.78
CA ALA A 640 -22.16 13.67 10.52
C ALA A 640 -22.22 12.71 11.72
N ASN A 641 -22.61 13.24 12.89
CA ASN A 641 -22.73 12.53 14.17
C ASN A 641 -21.41 12.05 14.81
N GLU A 642 -20.26 12.49 14.28
CA GLU A 642 -18.97 12.29 14.93
C GLU A 642 -18.46 13.60 15.56
N THR A 643 -17.54 13.48 16.52
CA THR A 643 -16.93 14.64 17.19
C THR A 643 -15.44 14.39 17.45
N GLY A 644 -14.66 15.46 17.61
CA GLY A 644 -13.22 15.39 17.84
C GLY A 644 -12.40 15.55 16.56
N ASP A 645 -11.09 15.32 16.65
CA ASP A 645 -10.18 15.37 15.50
C ASP A 645 -9.84 13.94 15.05
N LEU A 646 -9.69 13.77 13.73
CA LEU A 646 -9.23 12.54 13.11
C LEU A 646 -7.71 12.55 12.99
N SER A 647 -7.07 11.47 13.47
CA SER A 647 -5.64 11.26 13.23
C SER A 647 -5.40 10.74 11.82
N GLN A 648 -4.33 11.20 11.18
CA GLN A 648 -3.92 10.68 9.87
C GLN A 648 -3.49 9.22 9.97
N GLY A 649 -3.88 8.43 8.99
CA GLY A 649 -3.58 6.99 8.93
C GLY A 649 -4.76 6.16 8.46
N ILE A 650 -4.61 4.84 8.56
CA ILE A 650 -5.64 3.87 8.16
C ILE A 650 -6.01 3.01 9.37
N TYR A 651 -7.29 2.90 9.67
CA TYR A 651 -7.79 2.16 10.83
C TYR A 651 -9.18 1.59 10.59
N ILE A 652 -9.59 0.65 11.44
CA ILE A 652 -10.90 0.01 11.39
C ILE A 652 -11.86 0.79 12.29
N THR A 653 -13.05 1.07 11.76
CA THR A 653 -14.17 1.71 12.46
C THR A 653 -14.94 0.70 13.30
N GLY A 654 -15.73 1.18 14.27
CA GLY A 654 -16.50 0.28 15.16
C GLY A 654 -17.53 -0.60 14.43
N ASP A 655 -17.93 -0.24 13.21
CA ASP A 655 -18.85 -1.00 12.36
C ASP A 655 -18.14 -1.89 11.33
N GLY A 656 -16.81 -2.03 11.39
CA GLY A 656 -16.04 -2.95 10.54
C GLY A 656 -15.65 -2.41 9.17
N ARG A 657 -15.68 -1.09 8.95
CA ARG A 657 -15.13 -0.45 7.73
C ARG A 657 -13.66 -0.10 7.92
N ILE A 658 -12.91 -0.18 6.83
CA ILE A 658 -11.58 0.42 6.76
C ILE A 658 -11.75 1.90 6.44
N ARG A 659 -11.31 2.77 7.35
CA ARG A 659 -11.27 4.22 7.18
C ARG A 659 -9.85 4.66 6.89
N VAL A 660 -9.69 5.45 5.83
CA VAL A 660 -8.42 6.05 5.42
C VAL A 660 -8.53 7.55 5.62
N VAL A 661 -7.65 8.12 6.44
CA VAL A 661 -7.52 9.56 6.67
C VAL A 661 -6.20 10.02 6.09
N SER A 662 -6.27 10.80 5.01
CA SER A 662 -5.10 11.40 4.35
C SER A 662 -4.40 12.47 5.20
N ASN A 663 -3.25 12.98 4.75
CA ASN A 663 -2.71 14.22 5.29
C ASN A 663 -3.60 15.40 4.90
N ASN A 664 -3.64 16.45 5.73
CA ASN A 664 -4.49 17.61 5.47
C ASN A 664 -4.10 18.34 4.17
N GLY A 665 -5.08 19.00 3.54
CA GLY A 665 -4.90 19.77 2.30
C GLY A 665 -5.30 19.01 1.03
N VAL A 666 -5.78 19.73 0.02
CA VAL A 666 -6.42 19.13 -1.16
C VAL A 666 -5.45 18.25 -1.97
N ASP A 667 -4.22 18.69 -2.18
CA ASP A 667 -3.20 17.91 -2.92
C ASP A 667 -2.67 16.68 -2.16
N ASN A 668 -3.02 16.53 -0.88
CA ASN A 668 -2.73 15.34 -0.09
C ASN A 668 -3.88 14.33 -0.05
N GLY A 669 -5.06 14.69 -0.57
CA GLY A 669 -6.23 13.82 -0.58
C GLY A 669 -5.94 12.50 -1.28
N VAL A 670 -6.41 11.39 -0.72
CA VAL A 670 -6.15 10.04 -1.25
C VAL A 670 -7.42 9.38 -1.75
N ASP A 671 -7.28 8.62 -2.84
CA ASP A 671 -8.39 7.85 -3.41
C ASP A 671 -7.97 6.42 -3.76
N ILE A 672 -8.93 5.50 -3.63
CA ILE A 672 -8.77 4.07 -3.88
C ILE A 672 -9.91 3.64 -4.80
N GLY A 673 -9.59 3.47 -6.08
CA GLY A 673 -10.56 3.07 -7.09
C GLY A 673 -10.93 1.58 -7.00
N LEU A 674 -11.96 1.19 -7.78
CA LEU A 674 -12.50 -0.18 -7.81
C LEU A 674 -11.51 -1.24 -8.31
N SER A 675 -10.46 -0.83 -9.02
CA SER A 675 -9.40 -1.69 -9.56
C SER A 675 -8.04 -1.45 -8.89
N SER A 676 -8.02 -0.75 -7.76
CA SER A 676 -6.78 -0.46 -7.02
C SER A 676 -6.14 -1.71 -6.42
N PHE A 677 -6.89 -2.80 -6.27
CA PHE A 677 -6.38 -4.10 -5.84
C PHE A 677 -6.41 -5.12 -6.99
N GLN A 678 -5.32 -5.85 -7.14
CA GLN A 678 -5.20 -7.00 -8.03
C GLN A 678 -4.48 -8.10 -7.28
N LEU A 679 -5.09 -9.27 -7.17
CA LEU A 679 -4.53 -10.41 -6.47
C LEU A 679 -4.24 -11.54 -7.46
N ASP A 680 -2.97 -11.95 -7.54
CA ASP A 680 -2.55 -13.10 -8.31
C ASP A 680 -2.23 -14.28 -7.37
N ASN A 681 -3.00 -15.35 -7.49
CA ASN A 681 -2.84 -16.58 -6.70
C ASN A 681 -1.89 -17.60 -7.38
N GLY A 682 -1.20 -17.21 -8.45
CA GLY A 682 -0.26 -18.07 -9.19
C GLY A 682 -0.94 -19.12 -10.10
N THR A 683 -2.27 -19.13 -10.19
CA THR A 683 -3.02 -20.04 -11.08
C THR A 683 -3.32 -19.43 -12.46
N GLY A 684 -2.92 -18.17 -12.68
CA GLY A 684 -3.16 -17.42 -13.91
C GLY A 684 -4.52 -16.70 -13.98
N VAL A 685 -5.31 -16.73 -12.90
CA VAL A 685 -6.54 -15.95 -12.73
C VAL A 685 -6.25 -14.80 -11.77
N ILE A 686 -6.42 -13.57 -12.22
CA ILE A 686 -6.30 -12.36 -11.39
C ILE A 686 -7.67 -12.10 -10.75
N GLN A 687 -7.72 -12.06 -9.43
CA GLN A 687 -8.88 -11.60 -8.66
C GLN A 687 -8.77 -10.08 -8.45
N ASN A 688 -9.89 -9.36 -8.44
CA ASN A 688 -9.94 -7.93 -8.15
C ASN A 688 -10.73 -7.70 -6.86
N PRO A 689 -10.10 -7.75 -5.68
CA PRO A 689 -10.75 -7.45 -4.41
C PRO A 689 -11.34 -6.03 -4.43
N ASN A 690 -12.67 -5.90 -4.45
CA ASN A 690 -13.34 -4.61 -4.46
C ASN A 690 -13.98 -4.27 -3.10
N LEU A 691 -13.23 -3.57 -2.28
CA LEU A 691 -13.67 -3.08 -0.97
C LEU A 691 -14.63 -1.87 -1.04
N ASN A 692 -14.82 -1.30 -2.23
CA ASN A 692 -15.76 -0.21 -2.51
C ASN A 692 -15.57 1.01 -1.60
N PHE A 693 -14.39 1.63 -1.68
CA PHE A 693 -14.10 2.88 -0.97
C PHE A 693 -14.94 4.03 -1.53
N GLY A 694 -15.51 4.83 -0.64
CA GLY A 694 -16.24 6.06 -0.98
C GLY A 694 -15.79 7.23 -0.11
N VAL A 695 -15.82 8.43 -0.68
CA VAL A 695 -15.49 9.66 0.05
C VAL A 695 -16.61 10.01 1.03
N VAL A 696 -16.26 10.13 2.31
CA VAL A 696 -17.17 10.57 3.38
C VAL A 696 -16.87 12.00 3.83
N GLN A 697 -15.63 12.47 3.61
CA GLN A 697 -15.20 13.85 3.84
C GLN A 697 -14.17 14.25 2.78
N GLU A 698 -14.36 15.40 2.16
CA GLU A 698 -13.41 15.98 1.21
C GLU A 698 -12.30 16.75 1.94
N ALA A 699 -11.08 16.73 1.39
CA ALA A 699 -10.00 17.57 1.91
C ALA A 699 -10.29 19.06 1.69
N VAL A 700 -9.85 19.89 2.63
CA VAL A 700 -9.88 21.36 2.52
C VAL A 700 -8.48 21.90 2.79
N GLY A 701 -8.11 22.97 2.09
CA GLY A 701 -6.88 23.70 2.34
C GLY A 701 -6.11 24.06 1.08
N GLU A 702 -5.56 25.28 1.06
CA GLU A 702 -4.68 25.74 0.00
C GLU A 702 -3.40 24.87 -0.06
N SER A 703 -3.03 24.43 -1.26
CA SER A 703 -1.89 23.57 -1.47
C SER A 703 -1.17 23.83 -2.80
N ALA A 704 0.10 23.44 -2.87
CA ALA A 704 0.90 23.48 -4.10
C ALA A 704 1.88 22.32 -4.16
N VAL A 705 2.17 21.85 -5.38
CA VAL A 705 2.98 20.66 -5.64
C VAL A 705 4.13 20.98 -6.58
N ALA A 706 5.29 20.40 -6.34
CA ALA A 706 6.42 20.37 -7.28
C ALA A 706 6.94 18.94 -7.44
N ASP A 707 7.23 18.56 -8.68
CA ASP A 707 7.96 17.33 -9.00
C ASP A 707 9.42 17.67 -9.34
N VAL A 708 10.36 16.91 -8.77
CA VAL A 708 11.78 17.03 -9.04
C VAL A 708 12.38 15.66 -9.31
N ILE A 709 13.30 15.61 -10.27
CA ILE A 709 14.14 14.44 -10.51
C ILE A 709 15.46 14.66 -9.78
N VAL A 710 15.76 13.78 -8.83
CA VAL A 710 17.05 13.76 -8.12
C VAL A 710 17.88 12.57 -8.59
N TYR A 711 19.17 12.58 -8.30
CA TYR A 711 20.12 11.54 -8.69
C TYR A 711 20.80 10.93 -7.47
N ASP A 712 20.96 9.60 -7.47
CA ASP A 712 21.77 8.89 -6.46
C ASP A 712 23.28 8.96 -6.77
N SER A 713 24.12 8.32 -5.93
CA SER A 713 25.57 8.31 -6.11
C SER A 713 26.06 7.60 -7.37
N LEU A 714 25.22 6.77 -8.00
CA LEU A 714 25.48 6.11 -9.28
C LEU A 714 24.95 6.90 -10.48
N GLY A 715 24.16 7.96 -10.23
CA GLY A 715 23.53 8.78 -11.26
C GLY A 715 22.21 8.23 -11.77
N VAL A 716 21.55 7.35 -11.01
CA VAL A 716 20.20 6.87 -11.34
C VAL A 716 19.18 7.97 -10.99
N PRO A 717 18.31 8.38 -11.92
CA PRO A 717 17.27 9.36 -11.65
C PRO A 717 16.16 8.78 -10.77
N MET A 718 15.66 9.57 -9.84
CA MET A 718 14.56 9.23 -8.93
C MET A 718 13.56 10.37 -8.89
N ASN A 719 12.27 10.03 -8.82
CA ASN A 719 11.21 11.02 -8.76
C ASN A 719 10.89 11.36 -7.31
N VAL A 720 10.86 12.65 -6.99
CA VAL A 720 10.41 13.14 -5.69
C VAL A 720 9.34 14.19 -5.93
N ARG A 721 8.19 14.00 -5.28
CA ARG A 721 7.12 14.98 -5.27
C ARG A 721 7.11 15.68 -3.92
N VAL A 722 7.13 17.00 -3.92
CA VAL A 722 6.96 17.85 -2.74
C VAL A 722 5.59 18.50 -2.79
N THR A 723 4.76 18.24 -1.79
CA THR A 723 3.44 18.86 -1.60
C THR A 723 3.50 19.81 -0.42
N THR A 724 3.04 21.04 -0.58
CA THR A 724 2.94 22.06 0.47
C THR A 724 1.48 22.39 0.76
N VAL A 725 1.13 22.61 2.02
CA VAL A 725 -0.23 22.96 2.46
C VAL A 725 -0.21 24.09 3.47
N LEU A 726 -1.18 25.00 3.40
CA LEU A 726 -1.29 26.14 4.32
C LEU A 726 -1.79 25.66 5.68
N GLU A 727 -0.88 25.43 6.63
CA GLU A 727 -1.21 24.88 7.95
C GLU A 727 -1.80 25.93 8.88
N SER A 728 -1.18 27.10 8.97
CA SER A 728 -1.66 28.17 9.86
C SER A 728 -1.25 29.56 9.39
N ARG A 729 -2.00 30.56 9.83
CA ARG A 729 -1.67 31.98 9.63
C ARG A 729 -2.12 32.80 10.83
N ASN A 730 -1.39 33.87 11.11
CA ASN A 730 -1.76 34.87 12.10
C ASN A 730 -1.37 36.29 11.61
N GLY A 731 -1.47 37.30 12.48
CA GLY A 731 -1.19 38.69 12.10
C GLY A 731 0.28 39.01 11.79
N THR A 732 1.21 38.10 12.06
CA THR A 732 2.65 38.32 11.86
C THR A 732 3.33 37.24 11.02
N ASN A 733 2.76 36.04 10.93
CA ASN A 733 3.40 34.88 10.32
C ASN A 733 2.40 34.04 9.50
N THR A 734 2.90 33.46 8.41
CA THR A 734 2.22 32.41 7.63
C THR A 734 3.08 31.15 7.67
N VAL A 735 2.47 29.99 7.91
CA VAL A 735 3.15 28.71 8.05
C VAL A 735 2.58 27.69 7.07
N TYR A 736 3.45 27.14 6.26
CA TYR A 736 3.14 26.02 5.37
C TYR A 736 3.81 24.75 5.90
N ARG A 737 3.12 23.61 5.77
CA ARG A 737 3.75 22.29 5.94
C ARG A 737 4.09 21.71 4.59
N TRP A 738 5.26 21.08 4.47
CA TRP A 738 5.64 20.33 3.29
C TRP A 738 5.67 18.83 3.58
N PHE A 739 5.38 18.02 2.57
CA PHE A 739 5.46 16.56 2.54
C PHE A 739 6.24 16.16 1.29
N ALA A 740 7.17 15.22 1.39
CA ALA A 740 7.85 14.64 0.24
C ALA A 740 7.56 13.15 0.12
N ASP A 741 7.23 12.73 -1.10
CA ASP A 741 6.99 11.34 -1.47
C ASP A 741 7.89 10.93 -2.65
N SER A 742 8.50 9.75 -2.56
CA SER A 742 9.29 9.14 -3.62
C SER A 742 8.93 7.65 -3.75
N PRO A 743 8.51 7.17 -4.94
CA PRO A 743 8.21 5.76 -5.15
C PRO A 743 9.48 4.88 -5.08
N ASP A 744 10.65 5.49 -5.31
CA ASP A 744 11.98 4.88 -5.27
C ASP A 744 12.52 4.63 -3.85
N ASN A 745 11.78 5.06 -2.82
CA ASN A 745 12.14 4.79 -1.44
C ASN A 745 11.94 3.30 -1.11
N ASP A 746 13.01 2.69 -0.62
CA ASP A 746 13.07 1.27 -0.30
C ASP A 746 13.15 1.10 1.23
N GLY A 747 12.00 0.85 1.87
CA GLY A 747 11.91 0.72 3.32
C GLY A 747 12.61 -0.51 3.91
N ASP A 748 12.47 -0.72 5.23
CA ASP A 748 13.24 -1.77 5.93
C ASP A 748 12.76 -3.15 5.55
N THR A 749 13.67 -3.97 5.02
CA THR A 749 13.38 -5.31 4.52
C THR A 749 13.64 -6.40 5.56
N ILE A 750 14.00 -6.05 6.80
CA ILE A 750 14.12 -7.03 7.87
C ILE A 750 12.79 -7.15 8.65
N GLY A 751 11.86 -7.92 8.06
CA GLY A 751 10.73 -8.54 8.79
C GLY A 751 9.37 -7.83 8.72
N ASP A 752 9.26 -6.74 7.97
CA ASP A 752 8.00 -5.98 7.83
C ASP A 752 7.77 -5.56 6.36
N GLU A 753 6.90 -6.26 5.64
CA GLU A 753 6.58 -5.95 4.23
C GLU A 753 5.86 -4.59 4.08
N SER A 754 5.26 -4.05 5.14
CA SER A 754 4.59 -2.75 5.10
C SER A 754 5.59 -1.59 4.91
N GLU A 755 6.79 -1.74 5.48
CA GLU A 755 7.85 -0.76 5.41
C GLU A 755 8.41 -0.63 3.99
N ALA A 756 8.56 -1.75 3.27
CA ALA A 756 9.06 -1.78 1.89
C ALA A 756 8.18 -0.98 0.91
N ALA A 757 6.89 -0.81 1.22
CA ALA A 757 5.95 -0.07 0.39
C ALA A 757 5.98 1.45 0.63
N ARG A 758 6.67 1.92 1.67
CA ARG A 758 6.67 3.33 2.10
C ARG A 758 7.23 4.26 1.04
N ILE A 759 6.39 5.18 0.57
CA ILE A 759 6.83 6.24 -0.35
C ILE A 759 7.15 7.57 0.35
N ALA A 760 6.70 7.78 1.59
CA ALA A 760 6.98 9.02 2.33
C ALA A 760 8.47 9.13 2.71
N VAL A 761 9.08 10.27 2.41
CA VAL A 761 10.55 10.51 2.54
C VAL A 761 10.92 11.82 3.26
N GLY A 762 9.93 12.61 3.71
CA GLY A 762 10.18 13.78 4.53
C GLY A 762 8.94 14.63 4.81
N THR A 763 8.99 15.43 5.87
CA THR A 763 8.03 16.49 6.18
C THR A 763 8.66 17.55 7.07
N GLY A 764 8.23 18.80 6.93
CA GLY A 764 8.70 19.93 7.73
C GLY A 764 7.84 21.17 7.55
N LEU A 765 8.28 22.30 8.12
CA LEU A 765 7.54 23.57 8.06
C LEU A 765 8.30 24.65 7.30
N ILE A 766 7.57 25.59 6.70
CA ILE A 766 8.07 26.76 5.98
C ILE A 766 7.44 28.00 6.61
N TYR A 767 8.26 28.99 6.98
CA TYR A 767 7.82 30.18 7.70
C TYR A 767 8.00 31.44 6.85
N PHE A 768 6.93 32.24 6.76
CA PHE A 768 6.94 33.57 6.17
C PHE A 768 6.57 34.64 7.20
N ASP A 769 7.10 35.85 7.04
CA ASP A 769 6.70 37.02 7.84
C ASP A 769 5.41 37.66 7.33
N GLY A 770 4.94 38.71 8.01
CA GLY A 770 3.72 39.43 7.67
C GLY A 770 3.83 40.26 6.38
N ASP A 771 5.05 40.44 5.86
CA ASP A 771 5.32 41.08 4.57
C ASP A 771 5.45 40.05 3.43
N GLY A 772 5.37 38.75 3.73
CA GLY A 772 5.47 37.65 2.77
C GLY A 772 6.91 37.25 2.45
N ASN A 773 7.91 37.64 3.24
CA ASN A 773 9.29 37.18 3.06
C ASN A 773 9.52 35.85 3.76
N PHE A 774 10.30 34.97 3.14
CA PHE A 774 10.77 33.73 3.77
C PHE A 774 11.68 34.04 4.97
N ILE A 775 11.36 33.46 6.14
CA ILE A 775 12.14 33.60 7.37
C ILE A 775 13.04 32.37 7.60
N GLY A 776 12.54 31.18 7.26
CA GLY A 776 13.22 29.92 7.51
C GLY A 776 12.30 28.72 7.32
N SER A 777 12.87 27.53 7.53
CA SER A 777 12.16 26.26 7.50
C SER A 777 12.57 25.39 8.67
N ASP A 778 11.72 24.42 9.01
CA ASP A 778 12.03 23.32 9.92
C ASP A 778 12.18 22.03 9.11
N ASN A 779 13.12 21.18 9.55
CA ASN A 779 13.45 19.88 8.96
C ASN A 779 13.38 19.88 7.44
N ASN A 780 14.39 20.43 6.75
CA ASN A 780 14.41 20.62 5.30
C ASN A 780 15.05 19.44 4.52
N THR A 781 15.44 18.38 5.20
CA THR A 781 16.11 17.22 4.59
C THR A 781 15.09 16.17 4.13
N VAL A 782 15.32 15.63 2.94
CA VAL A 782 14.61 14.47 2.38
C VAL A 782 15.54 13.26 2.40
N THR A 783 15.04 12.12 2.90
CA THR A 783 15.83 10.89 3.06
C THR A 783 15.19 9.76 2.27
N ILE A 784 15.89 9.28 1.24
CA ILE A 784 15.45 8.18 0.37
C ILE A 784 16.35 6.97 0.61
N ASN A 785 15.78 5.87 1.07
CA ASN A 785 16.53 4.63 1.28
C ASN A 785 16.72 3.89 -0.06
N ARG A 786 17.93 3.35 -0.28
CA ARG A 786 18.35 2.70 -1.55
C ARG A 786 18.96 1.32 -1.31
N ARG A 787 18.32 0.48 -0.48
CA ARG A 787 18.94 -0.74 0.06
C ARG A 787 19.08 -1.87 -0.97
N ASN A 788 18.20 -1.92 -1.97
CA ASN A 788 18.21 -2.93 -3.04
C ASN A 788 19.12 -2.59 -4.23
N ILE A 789 19.85 -1.47 -4.19
CA ILE A 789 20.74 -1.01 -5.27
C ILE A 789 22.11 -0.69 -4.64
N PRO A 790 23.25 -1.00 -5.29
CA PRO A 790 24.58 -0.72 -4.75
C PRO A 790 24.97 0.77 -4.84
N SER A 791 24.07 1.68 -4.47
CA SER A 791 24.32 3.12 -4.30
C SER A 791 24.54 3.44 -2.82
N GLU A 792 25.03 4.65 -2.53
CA GLU A 792 25.02 5.18 -1.16
C GLU A 792 23.57 5.21 -0.65
N SER A 793 23.36 4.76 0.58
CA SER A 793 22.03 4.66 1.19
C SER A 793 22.09 5.03 2.67
N PRO A 794 21.22 5.92 3.15
CA PRO A 794 20.21 6.65 2.38
C PRO A 794 20.83 7.75 1.48
N LEU A 795 20.12 8.11 0.41
CA LEU A 795 20.34 9.40 -0.24
C LEU A 795 19.67 10.48 0.62
N GLU A 796 20.47 11.45 1.06
CA GLU A 796 19.99 12.63 1.78
C GLU A 796 20.29 13.89 0.98
N PHE A 797 19.27 14.76 0.86
CA PHE A 797 19.42 16.07 0.23
C PHE A 797 18.49 17.09 0.88
N ASP A 798 18.87 18.37 0.80
CA ASP A 798 18.13 19.46 1.39
C ASP A 798 17.24 20.19 0.38
N LEU A 799 16.04 20.56 0.83
CA LEU A 799 15.14 21.46 0.13
C LEU A 799 15.47 22.91 0.53
N ASP A 800 15.81 23.73 -0.46
CA ASP A 800 16.02 25.16 -0.31
C ASP A 800 14.74 25.92 -0.70
N PHE A 801 14.12 26.55 0.30
CA PHE A 801 12.88 27.32 0.19
C PHE A 801 13.13 28.84 0.10
N SER A 802 14.38 29.29 0.04
CA SER A 802 14.75 30.72 0.10
C SER A 802 14.21 31.56 -1.06
N GLN A 803 13.85 30.93 -2.18
CA GLN A 803 13.26 31.59 -3.35
C GLN A 803 11.72 31.57 -3.35
N LEU A 804 11.10 31.09 -2.26
CA LEU A 804 9.66 31.17 -2.07
C LEU A 804 9.24 32.53 -1.53
N SER A 805 8.02 32.91 -1.91
CA SER A 805 7.38 34.16 -1.47
C SER A 805 6.02 33.85 -0.83
N GLY A 806 5.72 34.52 0.27
CA GLY A 806 4.42 34.50 0.95
C GLY A 806 3.45 35.59 0.48
N LEU A 807 3.78 36.28 -0.61
CA LEU A 807 2.98 37.38 -1.15
C LEU A 807 1.59 36.90 -1.61
N ALA A 808 0.63 37.82 -1.63
CA ALA A 808 -0.72 37.53 -2.07
C ALA A 808 -0.76 37.06 -3.54
N ALA A 809 -1.46 35.95 -3.77
CA ALA A 809 -1.71 35.35 -5.07
C ALA A 809 -3.07 34.63 -5.03
N ASP A 810 -3.69 34.42 -6.20
CA ASP A 810 -4.97 33.73 -6.30
C ASP A 810 -4.88 32.24 -5.93
N LYS A 811 -3.72 31.62 -6.15
CA LYS A 811 -3.40 30.23 -5.82
C LYS A 811 -1.94 30.09 -5.43
N ALA A 812 -1.66 29.10 -4.59
CA ALA A 812 -0.31 28.65 -4.30
C ALA A 812 0.33 28.00 -5.53
N THR A 813 1.64 28.21 -5.69
CA THR A 813 2.46 27.65 -6.76
C THR A 813 3.80 27.23 -6.20
N LEU A 814 4.31 26.09 -6.68
CA LEU A 814 5.58 25.54 -6.27
C LEU A 814 6.24 24.89 -7.49
N ASN A 815 7.51 25.17 -7.73
CA ASN A 815 8.29 24.56 -8.81
C ASN A 815 9.72 24.28 -8.32
N ALA A 816 10.33 23.21 -8.82
CA ALA A 816 11.75 22.97 -8.65
C ALA A 816 12.53 23.71 -9.75
N SER A 817 13.23 24.79 -9.38
CA SER A 817 13.95 25.63 -10.32
C SER A 817 15.29 25.00 -10.74
N ARG A 818 15.96 24.35 -9.78
CA ARG A 818 17.28 23.72 -9.98
C ARG A 818 17.52 22.61 -8.96
N GLN A 819 18.31 21.62 -9.35
CA GLN A 819 18.96 20.67 -8.46
C GLN A 819 20.43 20.52 -8.85
N ASP A 820 21.28 20.01 -7.96
CA ASP A 820 22.74 20.02 -8.13
C ASP A 820 23.39 18.65 -8.38
N GLY A 821 22.62 17.58 -8.42
CA GLY A 821 23.01 16.24 -8.85
C GLY A 821 22.96 16.04 -10.37
N SER A 822 23.54 14.95 -10.84
CA SER A 822 23.56 14.60 -12.25
C SER A 822 23.71 13.11 -12.49
N GLY A 823 23.15 12.63 -13.61
CA GLY A 823 23.48 11.33 -14.16
C GLY A 823 24.96 11.22 -14.59
N THR A 824 25.34 10.05 -15.09
CA THR A 824 26.71 9.75 -15.51
C THR A 824 27.20 10.69 -16.62
N GLY A 825 28.32 11.40 -16.38
CA GLY A 825 29.00 12.24 -17.37
C GLY A 825 30.44 11.82 -17.60
N LYS A 826 30.94 11.91 -18.83
CA LYS A 826 32.37 11.72 -19.15
C LYS A 826 33.10 13.05 -19.17
N LEU A 827 34.38 13.08 -18.77
CA LEU A 827 35.18 14.30 -18.86
C LEU A 827 35.27 14.79 -20.31
N ASN A 828 34.75 16.00 -20.58
CA ASN A 828 34.65 16.60 -21.91
C ASN A 828 35.81 17.59 -22.16
N SER A 829 36.08 18.46 -21.19
CA SER A 829 37.18 19.43 -21.24
C SER A 829 37.73 19.70 -19.83
N PHE A 830 38.85 20.39 -19.73
CA PHE A 830 39.35 20.91 -18.46
C PHE A 830 39.82 22.35 -18.63
N ILE A 831 39.82 23.10 -17.54
CA ILE A 831 40.30 24.46 -17.43
C ILE A 831 41.27 24.49 -16.24
N ILE A 832 42.35 25.25 -16.37
CA ILE A 832 43.27 25.51 -15.25
C ILE A 832 43.00 26.94 -14.81
N SER A 833 42.73 27.12 -13.52
CA SER A 833 42.45 28.42 -12.91
C SER A 833 43.76 29.13 -12.52
N GLU A 834 43.68 30.43 -12.22
CA GLU A 834 44.85 31.25 -11.83
C GLU A 834 45.46 30.84 -10.48
N ASP A 835 44.64 30.23 -9.62
CA ASP A 835 45.03 29.58 -8.36
C ASP A 835 45.72 28.21 -8.57
N GLY A 836 45.87 27.77 -9.82
CA GLY A 836 46.49 26.50 -10.18
C GLY A 836 45.56 25.29 -10.07
N VAL A 837 44.29 25.46 -9.70
CA VAL A 837 43.32 24.36 -9.64
C VAL A 837 42.94 23.94 -11.07
N ILE A 838 43.02 22.64 -11.34
CA ILE A 838 42.59 22.04 -12.61
C ILE A 838 41.15 21.60 -12.44
N ARG A 839 40.21 22.24 -13.14
CA ARG A 839 38.78 21.90 -13.11
C ARG A 839 38.36 21.19 -14.39
N GLY A 840 37.80 19.99 -14.23
CA GLY A 840 37.22 19.20 -15.30
C GLY A 840 35.75 19.51 -15.51
N VAL A 841 35.34 19.74 -16.75
CA VAL A 841 33.95 19.93 -17.18
C VAL A 841 33.46 18.63 -17.81
N PHE A 842 32.43 18.01 -17.25
CA PHE A 842 31.89 16.73 -17.70
C PHE A 842 30.74 16.93 -18.69
N SER A 843 30.45 15.91 -19.50
CA SER A 843 29.33 15.92 -20.45
C SER A 843 27.96 16.02 -19.77
N SER A 844 27.89 15.72 -18.47
CA SER A 844 26.71 15.93 -17.62
C SER A 844 26.50 17.40 -17.23
N GLY A 845 27.46 18.29 -17.55
CA GLY A 845 27.44 19.70 -17.15
C GLY A 845 27.95 19.96 -15.73
N VAL A 846 28.41 18.92 -15.02
CA VAL A 846 29.05 19.05 -13.70
C VAL A 846 30.53 19.38 -13.87
N ASP A 847 31.03 20.23 -12.97
CA ASP A 847 32.45 20.53 -12.84
C ASP A 847 33.04 19.85 -11.60
N ARG A 848 34.23 19.26 -11.71
CA ARG A 848 34.99 18.70 -10.57
C ARG A 848 36.45 19.12 -10.63
N ASP A 849 37.06 19.31 -9.47
CA ASP A 849 38.49 19.57 -9.40
C ASP A 849 39.27 18.25 -9.63
N LEU A 850 40.32 18.30 -10.44
CA LEU A 850 41.13 17.16 -10.89
C LEU A 850 42.55 17.17 -10.30
N GLY A 851 42.88 18.23 -9.55
CA GLY A 851 44.18 18.43 -8.91
C GLY A 851 44.56 19.91 -8.92
N MET A 852 45.71 20.23 -8.32
CA MET A 852 46.21 21.60 -8.21
C MET A 852 47.70 21.67 -8.52
N ILE A 853 48.11 22.61 -9.37
CA ILE A 853 49.50 22.84 -9.74
C ILE A 853 50.23 23.56 -8.62
N GLN A 854 51.40 23.04 -8.27
CA GLN A 854 52.27 23.64 -7.27
C GLN A 854 53.47 24.30 -7.93
N LEU A 855 53.83 25.48 -7.42
CA LEU A 855 54.96 26.25 -7.89
C LEU A 855 56.08 26.22 -6.85
N ALA A 856 57.31 26.47 -7.31
CA ALA A 856 58.46 26.64 -6.44
C ALA A 856 59.16 27.97 -6.71
N ARG A 857 59.59 28.65 -5.66
CA ARG A 857 60.52 29.78 -5.73
C ARG A 857 61.81 29.46 -4.98
N PHE A 858 62.87 30.19 -5.33
CA PHE A 858 64.20 30.04 -4.73
C PHE A 858 64.65 31.39 -4.17
N ALA A 859 65.35 31.35 -3.04
CA ALA A 859 65.97 32.56 -2.47
C ALA A 859 67.03 33.15 -3.41
N ASN A 860 67.75 32.29 -4.14
CA ASN A 860 68.73 32.69 -5.15
C ASN A 860 68.53 31.91 -6.46
N PRO A 861 67.68 32.38 -7.39
CA PRO A 861 67.44 31.70 -8.67
C PRO A 861 68.69 31.54 -9.52
N SER A 862 69.62 32.51 -9.49
CA SER A 862 70.91 32.42 -10.20
C SER A 862 71.80 31.26 -9.73
N GLY A 863 71.57 30.72 -8.54
CA GLY A 863 72.26 29.55 -8.01
C GLY A 863 71.73 28.21 -8.51
N LEU A 864 70.70 28.20 -9.37
CA LEU A 864 70.15 26.99 -9.98
C LEU A 864 71.08 26.39 -11.04
N GLU A 865 71.16 25.07 -11.10
CA GLU A 865 71.95 24.36 -12.10
C GLU A 865 71.11 24.13 -13.36
N GLN A 866 71.57 24.59 -14.52
CA GLN A 866 70.90 24.32 -15.78
C GLN A 866 71.09 22.85 -16.21
N ARG A 867 70.00 22.15 -16.53
CA ARG A 867 69.99 20.74 -16.98
C ARG A 867 69.69 20.58 -18.48
N GLY A 868 69.60 21.69 -19.22
CA GLY A 868 69.19 21.72 -20.63
C GLY A 868 67.66 21.74 -20.78
N ASN A 869 67.15 21.91 -22.01
CA ASN A 869 65.70 21.92 -22.31
C ASN A 869 64.86 22.92 -21.49
N ASN A 870 65.44 24.04 -21.07
CA ASN A 870 64.82 25.01 -20.14
C ASN A 870 64.50 24.43 -18.75
N LEU A 871 65.17 23.34 -18.36
CA LEU A 871 65.08 22.73 -17.04
C LEU A 871 66.23 23.19 -16.14
N PHE A 872 65.90 23.36 -14.87
CA PHE A 872 66.79 23.75 -13.79
C PHE A 872 66.72 22.74 -12.65
N ALA A 873 67.82 22.52 -11.96
CA ALA A 873 67.89 21.73 -10.73
C ALA A 873 68.36 22.61 -9.57
N ALA A 874 67.95 22.27 -8.34
CA ALA A 874 68.40 22.99 -7.16
C ALA A 874 69.91 22.81 -6.96
N GLY A 875 70.67 23.90 -7.03
CA GLY A 875 72.10 23.94 -6.76
C GLY A 875 72.41 24.26 -5.29
N VAL A 876 73.65 24.03 -4.85
CA VAL A 876 74.08 24.27 -3.45
C VAL A 876 73.88 25.74 -3.04
N ASN A 877 74.02 26.69 -3.98
CA ASN A 877 73.87 28.12 -3.73
C ASN A 877 72.46 28.68 -4.06
N SER A 878 71.52 27.83 -4.49
CA SER A 878 70.14 28.25 -4.79
C SER A 878 69.25 28.39 -3.55
N GLY A 879 69.62 27.69 -2.47
CA GLY A 879 68.77 27.47 -1.30
C GLY A 879 67.81 26.29 -1.49
N LEU A 880 66.98 26.02 -0.49
CA LEU A 880 65.91 25.05 -0.62
C LEU A 880 64.73 25.66 -1.40
N PRO A 881 64.01 24.88 -2.22
CA PRO A 881 62.79 25.34 -2.88
C PRO A 881 61.71 25.66 -1.83
N VAL A 882 61.14 26.85 -1.91
CA VAL A 882 59.90 27.20 -1.20
C VAL A 882 58.75 26.87 -2.14
N GLN A 883 57.95 25.88 -1.77
CA GLN A 883 56.82 25.38 -2.56
C GLN A 883 55.52 25.90 -1.97
N GLY A 884 54.58 26.24 -2.82
CA GLY A 884 53.27 26.69 -2.39
C GLY A 884 52.37 27.04 -3.57
N ASP A 885 51.21 27.54 -3.20
CA ASP A 885 50.14 27.87 -4.13
C ASP A 885 50.51 29.09 -4.98
N PRO A 886 50.08 29.14 -6.25
CA PRO A 886 50.22 30.32 -7.08
C PRO A 886 49.69 31.60 -6.40
N GLY A 887 50.51 32.64 -6.34
CA GLY A 887 50.14 33.92 -5.72
C GLY A 887 50.32 34.00 -4.20
N GLU A 888 50.64 32.88 -3.52
CA GLU A 888 50.89 32.86 -2.09
C GLU A 888 52.39 32.92 -1.74
N GLU A 889 52.72 33.29 -0.50
CA GLU A 889 54.09 33.35 0.03
C GLU A 889 55.11 34.12 -0.86
N GLY A 890 54.67 35.02 -1.73
CA GLY A 890 55.53 35.72 -2.68
C GLY A 890 55.99 34.86 -3.88
N ILE A 891 55.23 33.82 -4.20
CA ILE A 891 55.26 33.06 -5.44
C ILE A 891 54.36 33.78 -6.47
N GLY A 892 54.77 33.79 -7.73
CA GLY A 892 54.00 34.38 -8.84
C GLY A 892 52.66 33.68 -9.08
N SER A 893 51.73 34.37 -9.74
CA SER A 893 50.45 33.81 -10.14
C SER A 893 50.56 33.04 -11.47
N ILE A 894 49.60 32.15 -11.73
CA ILE A 894 49.49 31.47 -13.02
C ILE A 894 48.52 32.24 -13.93
N ILE A 895 48.87 32.36 -15.20
CA ILE A 895 47.97 32.80 -16.27
C ILE A 895 47.67 31.58 -17.15
N ALA A 896 46.40 31.20 -17.19
CA ALA A 896 45.93 30.08 -17.99
C ALA A 896 45.81 30.42 -19.48
N GLY A 897 46.07 29.45 -20.35
CA GLY A 897 46.03 29.64 -21.79
C GLY A 897 47.05 30.67 -22.28
N ALA A 898 48.22 30.71 -21.66
CA ALA A 898 49.28 31.66 -22.00
C ALA A 898 50.66 31.00 -21.90
N VAL A 899 51.65 31.57 -22.58
CA VAL A 899 53.04 31.14 -22.51
C VAL A 899 53.96 32.33 -22.25
N GLU A 900 55.02 32.10 -21.47
CA GLU A 900 56.06 33.09 -21.26
C GLU A 900 57.11 33.00 -22.38
N LEU A 901 57.29 34.06 -23.17
CA LEU A 901 58.34 34.13 -24.19
C LEU A 901 59.73 34.32 -23.56
N SER A 902 60.77 34.12 -24.37
CA SER A 902 62.14 34.42 -24.00
C SER A 902 62.29 35.89 -23.55
N ASN A 903 63.08 36.15 -22.51
CA ASN A 903 63.44 37.50 -22.10
C ASN A 903 64.67 38.05 -22.87
N THR A 904 65.15 37.35 -23.90
CA THR A 904 66.24 37.81 -24.76
C THR A 904 65.87 39.10 -25.50
N ASP A 905 66.61 40.18 -25.25
CA ASP A 905 66.59 41.38 -26.10
C ASP A 905 67.42 41.14 -27.37
N ILE A 906 66.75 40.91 -28.50
CA ILE A 906 67.40 40.69 -29.80
C ILE A 906 68.24 41.90 -30.22
N GLY A 907 67.73 43.12 -30.01
CA GLY A 907 68.39 44.35 -30.44
C GLY A 907 69.67 44.60 -29.65
N GLY A 908 69.58 44.53 -28.32
CA GLY A 908 70.72 44.63 -27.42
C GLY A 908 71.78 43.56 -27.68
N ASN A 909 71.38 42.29 -27.73
CA ASN A 909 72.31 41.18 -27.94
C ASN A 909 73.03 41.22 -29.30
N LEU A 910 72.38 41.69 -30.37
CA LEU A 910 73.03 41.88 -31.67
C LEU A 910 74.11 42.99 -31.63
N ILE A 911 73.86 44.07 -30.90
CA ILE A 911 74.84 45.15 -30.70
C ILE A 911 76.04 44.62 -29.91
N ASP A 912 75.78 43.91 -28.81
CA ASP A 912 76.84 43.35 -27.97
C ASP A 912 77.63 42.25 -28.70
N LEU A 913 77.00 41.51 -29.61
CA LEU A 913 77.68 40.52 -30.45
C LEU A 913 78.65 41.21 -31.44
N ILE A 914 78.24 42.34 -32.01
CA ILE A 914 79.11 43.16 -32.86
C ILE A 914 80.28 43.73 -32.04
N LEU A 915 80.03 44.17 -30.80
CA LEU A 915 81.07 44.68 -29.92
C LEU A 915 82.07 43.59 -29.52
N ALA A 916 81.58 42.43 -29.08
CA ALA A 916 82.39 41.28 -28.70
C ALA A 916 83.21 40.75 -29.87
N SER A 917 82.62 40.64 -31.07
CA SER A 917 83.38 40.24 -32.28
C SER A 917 84.44 41.27 -32.69
N THR A 918 84.19 42.56 -32.46
CA THR A 918 85.19 43.62 -32.64
C THR A 918 86.32 43.51 -31.61
N GLN A 919 86.00 43.23 -30.34
CA GLN A 919 86.98 43.01 -29.28
C GLN A 919 87.85 41.77 -29.52
N TYR A 920 87.25 40.68 -29.98
CA TYR A 920 87.96 39.46 -30.40
C TYR A 920 88.94 39.76 -31.55
N ARG A 921 88.49 40.46 -32.60
CA ARG A 921 89.35 40.87 -33.73
C ARG A 921 90.45 41.86 -33.33
N SER A 922 90.18 42.74 -32.37
CA SER A 922 91.18 43.68 -31.85
C SER A 922 92.27 42.93 -31.06
N SER A 923 91.87 42.00 -30.20
CA SER A 923 92.79 41.18 -29.41
C SER A 923 93.64 40.25 -30.29
N SER A 924 93.07 39.67 -31.35
CA SER A 924 93.83 38.85 -32.30
C SER A 924 94.87 39.66 -33.07
N ARG A 925 94.57 40.90 -33.47
CA ARG A 925 95.56 41.81 -34.08
C ARG A 925 96.71 42.13 -33.14
N VAL A 926 96.46 42.33 -31.84
CA VAL A 926 97.52 42.54 -30.84
C VAL A 926 98.46 41.32 -30.78
N ILE A 927 97.89 40.11 -30.83
CA ILE A 927 98.68 38.87 -30.86
C ILE A 927 99.51 38.78 -32.15
N THR A 928 98.92 39.05 -33.32
CA THR A 928 99.65 39.01 -34.60
C THR A 928 100.76 40.07 -34.65
N SER A 929 100.51 41.30 -34.19
CA SER A 929 101.54 42.34 -34.14
C SER A 929 102.65 42.01 -33.15
N ALA A 930 102.34 41.42 -31.99
CA ALA A 930 103.35 40.98 -31.04
C ALA A 930 104.15 39.77 -31.56
N GLN A 931 103.55 38.87 -32.35
CA GLN A 931 104.26 37.78 -33.03
C GLN A 931 105.25 38.33 -34.05
N GLN A 932 104.82 39.27 -34.89
CA GLN A 932 105.70 39.95 -35.86
C GLN A 932 106.89 40.64 -35.16
N LEU A 933 106.66 41.30 -34.02
CA LEU A 933 107.74 41.89 -33.23
C LEU A 933 108.67 40.83 -32.61
N PHE A 934 108.14 39.68 -32.17
CA PHE A 934 108.95 38.56 -31.68
C PHE A 934 109.81 37.94 -32.79
N ASP A 935 109.25 37.75 -33.97
CA ASP A 935 109.95 37.22 -35.15
C ASP A 935 111.06 38.19 -35.60
N GLU A 936 110.79 39.50 -35.59
CA GLU A 936 111.80 40.53 -35.86
C GLU A 936 112.91 40.51 -34.80
N LEU A 937 112.55 40.38 -33.52
CA LEU A 937 113.51 40.34 -32.41
C LEU A 937 114.35 39.05 -32.40
N LEU A 938 113.80 37.92 -32.87
CA LEU A 938 114.52 36.68 -33.13
C LEU A 938 115.45 36.81 -34.35
N ASN A 939 115.02 37.49 -35.41
CA ASN A 939 115.84 37.77 -36.59
C ASN A 939 117.01 38.72 -36.28
N ILE A 940 116.86 39.67 -35.36
CA ILE A 940 117.96 40.56 -34.90
C ILE A 940 119.06 39.80 -34.14
N ARG A 941 118.78 38.61 -33.60
CA ARG A 941 119.76 37.76 -32.89
C ARG A 941 120.51 36.79 -33.82
N ARG A 942 120.11 36.68 -35.08
CA ARG A 942 120.78 35.88 -36.11
C ARG A 942 121.71 36.75 -36.93
#